data_AF-A0A0Q6JXK0-F1
#
_entry.id   AF-A0A0Q6JXK0-F1
#
_cell.length_a   1.000
_cell.length_b   1.000
_cell.length_c   1.000
_cell.angle_alpha   90.00
_cell.angle_beta   90.00
_cell.angle_gamma   90.00
#
_symmetry.space_group_name_H-M   'P 1'
#
loop_
_entity.id
_entity.type
_entity.pdbx_description
1 polymer ?
#
loop_
_entity_poly.entity_id
_entity_poly.type
_entity_poly.pdbx_seq_one_letter_code
_entity_poly.pdbx_strand_id
1 'polypeptide(L)'
;MIPEPAADSYLRQQGIQNDVIEAATEIWGRRPPRDFDAWFADNVDRLVGVVTAGQQASVAGTDAYVEDTLGALGNIVEPIAQVDPEGLIGVASDGRALDTLMYSPIITAKSEIKEVVERGNPVGPDVLSAAWETGLRMTQLRVQTQVADANRVATGLGVTVRPDVGYVRMLNPPSCSRCAVLAGRFYRFSSGFLRHPLCDCRHIASTEDIAEDLRTDPMDYFASLDPRMQDKIFTLAGAQAIREGADIGQVVNARRGAHGLATAGRLIRRDVYGQSLFTTTEGVTKRGVAGKLIRRRGRTPETTPRLMPEDIYELSGGDRDEALRLLRLNGYVLDRSGPRSGVGSRIGLVPDLDGVVKPPVPVKPPMVDLDAMADWLAAEDKYKADVRKWLGAEKKYTADVKKWLAAEKKFNASRILSPATRDILASAKASLPVDRAGWLDTTIKYPKDRNGAKLVPEKLQRHLDSTLSVGRAVRADAMTRIAKDKQVRRLLAEEKELIASGGAFAPRRNEILKLVAKREQEVVLETLREIRQIGGVKQPAVIADFGVSSATAGNAEGLASLRRAESIFPADWLRTASAGRLDIGKADRAFYSANHDYIAADATDVKPNYRGGFDSYPDEIMAHELGHRMESKIDGLTQLEFALLRSRSTKSGVLEPLSRVYPKDAELADEVGYEDQWKDRYAGKSYADDSTMADPARRPAEVFQVGLQDTFGRSNTTGEFDKSSQLQEFVIGVMALL
;
A
#
# COMPACT_ATOMS: atom_id res chain seq x y z
N MET A 1 -31.26 30.29 2.43
CA MET A 1 -30.35 31.44 2.65
C MET A 1 -29.06 30.90 3.25
N ILE A 2 -27.88 31.46 2.92
CA ILE A 2 -26.60 30.99 3.48
C ILE A 2 -26.36 31.75 4.79
N PRO A 3 -26.07 31.08 5.92
CA PRO A 3 -25.67 31.76 7.15
C PRO A 3 -24.39 32.58 6.94
N GLU A 4 -24.37 33.83 7.39
CA GLU A 4 -23.21 34.73 7.29
C GLU A 4 -21.91 34.10 7.85
N PRO A 5 -21.91 33.41 9.02
CA PRO A 5 -20.73 32.71 9.53
C PRO A 5 -20.15 31.67 8.56
N ALA A 6 -21.00 31.02 7.75
CA ALA A 6 -20.56 30.08 6.73
C ALA A 6 -19.92 30.78 5.53
N ALA A 7 -20.37 31.98 5.16
CA ALA A 7 -19.73 32.79 4.12
C ALA A 7 -18.37 33.33 4.59
N ASP A 8 -18.27 33.84 5.82
CA ASP A 8 -17.03 34.40 6.37
C ASP A 8 -15.96 33.34 6.59
N SER A 9 -16.35 32.19 7.16
CA SER A 9 -15.47 31.03 7.30
C SER A 9 -14.91 30.61 5.95
N TYR A 10 -15.73 30.61 4.89
CA TYR A 10 -15.28 30.29 3.55
C TYR A 10 -14.24 31.29 3.02
N LEU A 11 -14.48 32.60 3.11
CA LEU A 11 -13.52 33.62 2.66
C LEU A 11 -12.19 33.51 3.40
N ARG A 12 -12.24 33.25 4.72
CA ARG A 12 -11.05 33.01 5.54
C ARG A 12 -10.27 31.78 5.06
N GLN A 13 -10.96 30.67 4.82
CA GLN A 13 -10.34 29.43 4.34
C GLN A 13 -9.73 29.58 2.94
N GLN A 14 -10.36 30.37 2.06
CA GLN A 14 -9.79 30.70 0.77
C GLN A 14 -8.50 31.52 0.89
N GLY A 15 -8.49 32.54 1.78
CA GLY A 15 -7.28 33.31 2.07
C GLY A 15 -6.13 32.41 2.50
N ILE A 16 -6.36 31.56 3.52
CA ILE A 16 -5.35 30.62 4.02
C ILE A 16 -4.86 29.69 2.91
N GLN A 17 -5.76 29.09 2.12
CA GLN A 17 -5.35 28.21 1.03
C GLN A 17 -4.51 28.94 -0.02
N ASN A 18 -4.89 30.17 -0.40
CA ASN A 18 -4.16 30.96 -1.38
C ASN A 18 -2.76 31.34 -0.87
N ASP A 19 -2.64 31.78 0.38
CA ASP A 19 -1.36 32.15 1.00
C ASP A 19 -0.40 30.95 1.02
N VAL A 20 -0.90 29.77 1.39
CA VAL A 20 -0.10 28.54 1.46
C VAL A 20 0.28 28.05 0.05
N ILE A 21 -0.63 28.16 -0.92
CA ILE A 21 -0.35 27.85 -2.34
C ILE A 21 0.70 28.81 -2.92
N GLU A 22 0.62 30.10 -2.61
CA GLU A 22 1.58 31.11 -3.05
C GLU A 22 2.96 30.83 -2.45
N ALA A 23 3.04 30.65 -1.13
CA ALA A 23 4.29 30.30 -0.45
C ALA A 23 4.91 28.99 -0.99
N ALA A 24 4.10 27.95 -1.22
CA ALA A 24 4.57 26.71 -1.82
C ALA A 24 5.05 26.91 -3.28
N THR A 25 4.39 27.77 -4.04
CA THR A 25 4.76 28.14 -5.42
C THR A 25 6.09 28.90 -5.45
N GLU A 26 6.32 29.79 -4.49
CA GLU A 26 7.58 30.52 -4.34
C GLU A 26 8.73 29.58 -3.98
N ILE A 27 8.52 28.66 -3.04
CA ILE A 27 9.52 27.64 -2.68
C ILE A 27 9.85 26.78 -3.91
N TRP A 28 8.81 26.30 -4.62
CA TRP A 28 8.94 25.51 -5.84
C TRP A 28 9.74 26.25 -6.92
N GLY A 29 9.42 27.53 -7.15
CA GLY A 29 10.11 28.35 -8.14
C GLY A 29 9.70 28.03 -9.59
N ARG A 30 9.91 29.00 -10.47
CA ARG A 30 9.43 28.94 -11.87
C ARG A 30 10.42 28.30 -12.86
N ARG A 31 11.66 28.05 -12.43
CA ARG A 31 12.71 27.50 -13.29
C ARG A 31 13.06 26.09 -12.81
N PRO A 32 13.09 25.08 -13.70
CA PRO A 32 13.47 23.74 -13.31
C PRO A 32 14.89 23.72 -12.72
N PRO A 33 15.12 23.06 -11.58
CA PRO A 33 16.46 22.84 -11.05
C PRO A 33 17.21 21.83 -11.91
N ARG A 34 18.54 21.78 -11.78
CA ARG A 34 19.37 20.80 -12.49
C ARG A 34 19.12 19.36 -12.00
N ASP A 35 18.77 19.22 -10.73
CA ASP A 35 18.46 17.96 -10.07
C ASP A 35 17.21 18.17 -9.21
N PHE A 36 16.15 17.42 -9.51
CA PHE A 36 14.86 17.56 -8.86
C PHE A 36 14.88 16.93 -7.45
N ASP A 37 15.68 15.89 -7.21
CA ASP A 37 15.76 15.24 -5.90
C ASP A 37 16.62 16.05 -4.94
N ALA A 38 17.75 16.57 -5.43
CA ALA A 38 18.58 17.47 -4.64
C ALA A 38 17.80 18.73 -4.27
N TRP A 39 17.08 19.33 -5.23
CA TRP A 39 16.19 20.45 -4.94
C TRP A 39 15.12 20.08 -3.90
N PHE A 40 14.53 18.90 -3.99
CA PHE A 40 13.51 18.48 -3.02
C PHE A 40 14.11 18.30 -1.63
N ALA A 41 15.26 17.63 -1.51
CA ALA A 41 15.96 17.46 -0.24
C ALA A 41 16.29 18.82 0.42
N ASP A 42 16.67 19.82 -0.38
CA ASP A 42 16.99 21.17 0.12
C ASP A 42 15.75 21.99 0.52
N ASN A 43 14.54 21.62 0.05
CA ASN A 43 13.33 22.44 0.21
C ASN A 43 12.17 21.74 0.93
N VAL A 44 12.27 20.44 1.23
CA VAL A 44 11.19 19.65 1.84
C VAL A 44 10.76 20.21 3.20
N ASP A 45 11.70 20.59 4.07
CA ASP A 45 11.39 21.12 5.40
C ASP A 45 10.60 22.43 5.31
N ARG A 46 10.91 23.28 4.33
CA ARG A 46 10.18 24.53 4.06
C ARG A 46 8.77 24.25 3.55
N LEU A 47 8.62 23.29 2.63
CA LEU A 47 7.31 22.88 2.11
C LEU A 47 6.43 22.28 3.21
N VAL A 48 6.99 21.39 4.04
CA VAL A 48 6.29 20.80 5.19
C VAL A 48 5.91 21.88 6.20
N GLY A 49 6.82 22.81 6.51
CA GLY A 49 6.55 23.94 7.41
C GLY A 49 5.39 24.82 6.93
N VAL A 50 5.36 25.16 5.64
CA VAL A 50 4.26 25.96 5.04
C VAL A 50 2.93 25.22 5.11
N VAL A 51 2.89 23.93 4.78
CA VAL A 51 1.65 23.13 4.87
C VAL A 51 1.18 22.99 6.30
N THR A 52 2.09 22.75 7.24
CA THR A 52 1.79 22.62 8.68
C THR A 52 1.21 23.91 9.24
N ALA A 53 1.81 25.06 8.90
CA ALA A 53 1.27 26.38 9.28
C ALA A 53 -0.12 26.62 8.66
N GLY A 54 -0.32 26.21 7.40
CA GLY A 54 -1.61 26.26 6.74
C GLY A 54 -2.68 25.41 7.42
N GLN A 55 -2.34 24.17 7.83
CA GLN A 55 -3.22 23.30 8.60
C GLN A 55 -3.58 23.91 9.96
N GLN A 56 -2.59 24.46 10.67
CA GLN A 56 -2.81 25.13 11.95
C GLN A 56 -3.75 26.34 11.81
N ALA A 57 -3.53 27.18 10.80
CA ALA A 57 -4.41 28.32 10.51
C ALA A 57 -5.81 27.87 10.10
N SER A 58 -5.94 26.76 9.36
CA SER A 58 -7.22 26.28 8.85
C SER A 58 -8.10 25.63 9.91
N VAL A 59 -7.52 25.02 10.95
CA VAL A 59 -8.25 24.46 12.10
C VAL A 59 -8.58 25.50 13.17
N ALA A 60 -7.89 26.64 13.19
CA ALA A 60 -8.14 27.69 14.15
C ALA A 60 -9.57 28.26 14.02
N GLY A 61 -10.33 28.22 15.12
CA GLY A 61 -11.68 28.78 15.19
C GLY A 61 -12.76 27.95 14.48
N THR A 62 -12.52 26.68 14.16
CA THR A 62 -13.54 25.81 13.54
C THR A 62 -14.70 25.48 14.48
N ASP A 63 -14.45 25.40 15.79
CA ASP A 63 -15.52 25.13 16.76
C ASP A 63 -16.46 26.34 16.91
N ALA A 64 -15.89 27.55 17.03
CA ALA A 64 -16.64 28.80 17.00
C ALA A 64 -17.46 28.94 15.70
N TYR A 65 -16.90 28.57 14.55
CA TYR A 65 -17.67 28.52 13.30
C TYR A 65 -18.91 27.63 13.38
N VAL A 66 -18.82 26.44 13.98
CA VAL A 66 -19.97 25.53 14.13
C VAL A 66 -21.01 26.17 15.05
N GLU A 67 -20.60 26.74 16.17
CA GLU A 67 -21.46 27.45 17.12
C GLU A 67 -22.17 28.64 16.47
N ASP A 68 -21.42 29.53 15.81
CA ASP A 68 -21.95 30.71 15.13
C ASP A 68 -22.94 30.34 14.01
N THR A 69 -22.63 29.29 13.24
CA THR A 69 -23.50 28.81 12.16
C THR A 69 -24.82 28.28 12.71
N LEU A 70 -24.76 27.50 13.78
CA LEU A 70 -25.94 26.97 14.47
C LEU A 70 -26.78 28.10 15.11
N GLY A 71 -26.12 29.08 15.73
CA GLY A 71 -26.76 30.29 16.26
C GLY A 71 -27.46 31.12 15.18
N ALA A 72 -26.82 31.31 14.02
CA ALA A 72 -27.40 32.02 12.88
C ALA A 72 -28.60 31.29 12.25
N LEU A 73 -28.68 29.97 12.41
CA LEU A 73 -29.84 29.15 12.02
C LEU A 73 -30.94 29.12 13.10
N GLY A 74 -30.74 29.83 14.23
CA GLY A 74 -31.69 29.88 15.34
C GLY A 74 -31.72 28.61 16.18
N ASN A 75 -30.71 27.75 16.10
CA ASN A 75 -30.65 26.48 16.82
C ASN A 75 -29.33 26.30 17.55
N ILE A 76 -29.27 26.76 18.80
CA ILE A 76 -28.07 26.67 19.64
C ILE A 76 -28.00 25.27 20.24
N VAL A 77 -26.96 24.50 19.87
CA VAL A 77 -26.67 23.19 20.45
C VAL A 77 -25.30 23.24 21.11
N GLU A 78 -25.29 23.09 22.43
CA GLU A 78 -24.08 23.09 23.24
C GLU A 78 -23.23 21.83 22.99
N PRO A 79 -21.90 21.96 22.92
CA PRO A 79 -21.02 20.80 22.81
C PRO A 79 -20.97 20.02 24.13
N ILE A 80 -21.03 18.69 24.05
CA ILE A 80 -20.91 17.79 25.23
C ILE A 80 -19.45 17.44 25.57
N ALA A 81 -18.51 17.85 24.71
CA ALA A 81 -17.08 17.62 24.89
C ALA A 81 -16.26 18.71 24.18
N GLN A 82 -15.05 18.98 24.68
CA GLN A 82 -14.10 19.87 24.02
C GLN A 82 -13.43 19.15 22.84
N VAL A 83 -13.25 19.87 21.73
CA VAL A 83 -12.52 19.39 20.55
C VAL A 83 -11.07 19.84 20.62
N ASP A 84 -10.14 18.89 20.45
CA ASP A 84 -8.72 19.15 20.27
C ASP A 84 -8.30 18.78 18.82
N PRO A 85 -8.01 19.77 17.96
CA PRO A 85 -7.62 19.52 16.58
C PRO A 85 -6.11 19.33 16.38
N GLU A 86 -5.27 19.32 17.43
CA GLU A 86 -3.80 19.26 17.28
C GLU A 86 -3.33 18.04 16.48
N GLY A 87 -4.01 16.89 16.63
CA GLY A 87 -3.71 15.66 15.88
C GLY A 87 -3.95 15.75 14.37
N LEU A 88 -4.53 16.84 13.86
CA LEU A 88 -4.76 17.09 12.43
C LEU A 88 -3.63 17.87 11.76
N ILE A 89 -2.68 18.37 12.56
CA ILE A 89 -1.58 19.24 12.11
C ILE A 89 -0.33 18.39 11.86
N GLY A 90 0.38 18.64 10.76
CA GLY A 90 1.64 17.96 10.43
C GLY A 90 1.48 16.57 9.81
N VAL A 91 0.24 16.12 9.58
CA VAL A 91 -0.08 14.81 9.01
C VAL A 91 -0.91 14.98 7.75
N ALA A 92 -0.68 14.14 6.74
CA ALA A 92 -1.51 14.10 5.55
C ALA A 92 -2.90 13.49 5.86
N SER A 93 -3.92 13.84 5.08
CA SER A 93 -5.29 13.37 5.28
C SER A 93 -5.50 11.87 5.07
N ASP A 94 -4.49 11.17 4.56
CA ASP A 94 -4.41 9.70 4.44
C ASP A 94 -3.54 9.03 5.52
N GLY A 95 -3.08 9.79 6.51
CA GLY A 95 -2.29 9.30 7.66
C GLY A 95 -0.78 9.24 7.42
N ARG A 96 -0.28 9.62 6.24
CA ARG A 96 1.17 9.67 5.96
C ARG A 96 1.83 10.92 6.50
N ALA A 97 3.15 10.87 6.64
CA ALA A 97 3.97 12.05 6.86
C ALA A 97 3.95 12.97 5.62
N LEU A 98 3.88 14.29 5.84
CA LEU A 98 3.71 15.30 4.78
C LEU A 98 4.88 15.32 3.78
N ASP A 99 6.11 15.05 4.23
CA ASP A 99 7.31 14.95 3.39
C ASP A 99 7.14 13.90 2.27
N THR A 100 6.64 12.70 2.61
CA THR A 100 6.40 11.63 1.64
C THR A 100 5.31 12.01 0.63
N LEU A 101 4.30 12.75 1.08
CA LEU A 101 3.26 13.28 0.20
C LEU A 101 3.81 14.34 -0.76
N MET A 102 4.70 15.21 -0.27
CA MET A 102 5.30 16.32 -1.02
C MET A 102 6.40 15.89 -1.98
N TYR A 103 6.91 14.66 -1.87
CA TYR A 103 7.84 14.11 -2.86
C TYR A 103 7.13 13.64 -4.15
N SER A 104 5.84 13.29 -4.08
CA SER A 104 5.13 12.74 -5.24
C SER A 104 5.01 13.69 -6.45
N PRO A 105 4.90 15.03 -6.32
CA PRO A 105 5.02 15.96 -7.44
C PRO A 105 6.34 15.85 -8.22
N ILE A 106 7.46 15.57 -7.54
CA ILE A 106 8.76 15.30 -8.17
C ILE A 106 8.69 14.02 -9.01
N ILE A 107 8.07 12.97 -8.45
CA ILE A 107 7.82 11.72 -9.18
C ILE A 107 6.97 11.96 -10.42
N THR A 108 5.92 12.79 -10.32
CA THR A 108 5.06 13.14 -11.47
C THR A 108 5.84 13.87 -12.55
N ALA A 109 6.60 14.90 -12.19
CA ALA A 109 7.42 15.66 -13.13
C ALA A 109 8.46 14.76 -13.84
N LYS A 110 9.12 13.88 -13.09
CA LYS A 110 10.05 12.88 -13.65
C LYS A 110 9.37 11.87 -14.55
N SER A 111 8.13 11.49 -14.26
CA SER A 111 7.36 10.54 -15.07
C SER A 111 6.99 11.13 -16.43
N GLU A 112 6.63 12.43 -16.50
CA GLU A 112 6.40 13.10 -17.78
C GLU A 112 7.66 13.17 -18.63
N ILE A 113 8.80 13.49 -18.00
CA ILE A 113 10.10 13.47 -18.68
C ILE A 113 10.40 12.07 -19.22
N LYS A 114 10.17 11.03 -18.41
CA LYS A 114 10.34 9.63 -18.81
C LYS A 114 9.45 9.27 -20.02
N GLU A 115 8.18 9.66 -20.03
CA GLU A 115 7.28 9.39 -21.17
C GLU A 115 7.78 10.02 -22.47
N VAL A 116 8.30 11.26 -22.42
CA VAL A 116 8.87 11.92 -23.59
C VAL A 116 10.07 11.14 -24.13
N VAL A 117 10.93 10.66 -23.23
CA VAL A 117 12.10 9.83 -23.58
C VAL A 117 11.68 8.50 -24.19
N GLU A 118 10.68 7.82 -23.60
CA GLU A 118 10.19 6.53 -24.09
C GLU A 118 9.54 6.64 -25.48
N ARG A 119 8.97 7.79 -25.81
CA ARG A 119 8.45 8.11 -27.17
C ARG A 119 9.56 8.48 -28.16
N GLY A 120 10.82 8.49 -27.75
CA GLY A 120 11.97 8.83 -28.59
C GLY A 120 12.12 10.33 -28.88
N ASN A 121 11.37 11.18 -28.16
CA ASN A 121 11.42 12.63 -28.33
C ASN A 121 12.56 13.23 -27.49
N PRO A 122 13.24 14.29 -27.97
CA PRO A 122 14.28 14.96 -27.20
C PRO A 122 13.69 15.68 -25.99
N VAL A 123 14.37 15.59 -24.84
CA VAL A 123 14.01 16.37 -23.64
C VAL A 123 14.73 17.72 -23.69
N GLY A 124 14.04 18.72 -24.25
CA GLY A 124 14.49 20.11 -24.27
C GLY A 124 14.03 20.91 -23.05
N PRO A 125 14.51 22.16 -22.90
CA PRO A 125 14.05 23.13 -21.91
C PRO A 125 12.52 23.27 -21.83
N ASP A 126 11.82 23.18 -22.96
CA ASP A 126 10.36 23.26 -22.99
C ASP A 126 9.71 22.06 -22.29
N VAL A 127 10.27 20.85 -22.47
CA VAL A 127 9.81 19.62 -21.81
C VAL A 127 10.09 19.68 -20.31
N LEU A 128 11.27 20.17 -19.91
CA LEU A 128 11.63 20.30 -18.50
C LEU A 128 10.80 21.38 -17.81
N SER A 129 10.55 22.49 -18.50
CA SER A 129 9.70 23.57 -17.99
C SER A 129 8.27 23.08 -17.86
N ALA A 130 7.74 22.37 -18.86
CA ALA A 130 6.42 21.75 -18.80
C ALA A 130 6.30 20.72 -17.67
N ALA A 131 7.28 19.84 -17.50
CA ALA A 131 7.30 18.85 -16.44
C ALA A 131 7.43 19.48 -15.05
N TRP A 132 8.27 20.52 -14.92
CA TRP A 132 8.42 21.29 -13.68
C TRP A 132 7.15 22.04 -13.31
N GLU A 133 6.47 22.59 -14.31
CA GLU A 133 5.16 23.21 -14.16
C GLU A 133 4.08 22.18 -13.79
N THR A 134 4.13 20.96 -14.34
CA THR A 134 3.27 19.86 -13.87
C THR A 134 3.55 19.52 -12.41
N GLY A 135 4.81 19.43 -12.02
CA GLY A 135 5.22 19.27 -10.62
C GLY A 135 4.64 20.37 -9.74
N LEU A 136 4.76 21.64 -10.16
CA LEU A 136 4.17 22.78 -9.46
C LEU A 136 2.66 22.62 -9.30
N ARG A 137 1.92 22.32 -10.38
CA ARG A 137 0.47 22.11 -10.33
C ARG A 137 0.08 21.01 -9.35
N MET A 138 0.86 19.92 -9.30
CA MET A 138 0.64 18.83 -8.35
C MET A 138 0.95 19.22 -6.91
N THR A 139 1.98 20.03 -6.67
CA THR A 139 2.29 20.60 -5.36
C THR A 139 1.14 21.49 -4.89
N GLN A 140 0.69 22.45 -5.72
CA GLN A 140 -0.43 23.33 -5.42
C GLN A 140 -1.69 22.55 -5.05
N LEU A 141 -2.03 21.52 -5.85
CA LEU A 141 -3.17 20.65 -5.59
C LEU A 141 -3.07 19.93 -4.24
N ARG A 142 -1.90 19.38 -3.91
CA ARG A 142 -1.68 18.64 -2.65
C ARG A 142 -1.76 19.56 -1.45
N VAL A 143 -1.08 20.69 -1.51
CA VAL A 143 -1.10 21.73 -0.48
C VAL A 143 -2.54 22.17 -0.19
N GLN A 144 -3.28 22.55 -1.23
CA GLN A 144 -4.69 22.93 -1.13
C GLN A 144 -5.51 21.83 -0.45
N THR A 145 -5.31 20.58 -0.87
CA THR A 145 -6.04 19.43 -0.31
C THR A 145 -5.71 19.25 1.17
N GLN A 146 -4.44 19.29 1.58
CA GLN A 146 -4.09 19.03 2.98
C GLN A 146 -4.63 20.10 3.93
N VAL A 147 -4.54 21.37 3.54
CA VAL A 147 -5.07 22.50 4.33
C VAL A 147 -6.59 22.40 4.45
N ALA A 148 -7.28 22.12 3.35
CA ALA A 148 -8.74 21.98 3.37
C ALA A 148 -9.21 20.75 4.16
N ASP A 149 -8.41 19.67 4.27
CA ASP A 149 -8.82 18.43 4.95
C ASP A 149 -8.76 18.60 6.45
N ALA A 150 -7.72 19.28 6.94
CA ALA A 150 -7.60 19.63 8.35
C ALA A 150 -8.83 20.43 8.82
N ASN A 151 -9.21 21.49 8.09
CA ASN A 151 -10.43 22.26 8.38
C ASN A 151 -11.71 21.41 8.36
N ARG A 152 -11.86 20.54 7.35
CA ARG A 152 -13.04 19.68 7.22
C ARG A 152 -13.17 18.71 8.39
N VAL A 153 -12.08 18.06 8.78
CA VAL A 153 -12.08 17.11 9.90
C VAL A 153 -12.33 17.85 11.21
N ALA A 154 -11.69 18.99 11.43
CA ALA A 154 -11.90 19.82 12.63
C ALA A 154 -13.36 20.29 12.76
N THR A 155 -13.98 20.73 11.67
CA THR A 155 -15.42 21.06 11.62
C THR A 155 -16.29 19.83 11.93
N GLY A 156 -15.91 18.65 11.40
CA GLY A 156 -16.59 17.39 11.68
C GLY A 156 -16.52 16.97 13.15
N LEU A 157 -15.40 17.24 13.83
CA LEU A 157 -15.26 17.03 15.28
C LEU A 157 -16.21 17.96 16.05
N GLY A 158 -16.28 19.25 15.68
CA GLY A 158 -17.22 20.22 16.26
C GLY A 158 -18.69 19.81 16.10
N VAL A 159 -19.04 19.23 14.95
CA VAL A 159 -20.38 18.63 14.74
C VAL A 159 -20.58 17.37 15.60
N THR A 160 -19.55 16.52 15.72
CA THR A 160 -19.66 15.24 16.45
C THR A 160 -19.91 15.44 17.95
N VAL A 161 -19.33 16.48 18.55
CA VAL A 161 -19.53 16.78 19.97
C VAL A 161 -20.87 17.47 20.26
N ARG A 162 -21.71 17.74 19.26
CA ARG A 162 -23.03 18.36 19.44
C ARG A 162 -24.13 17.35 19.06
N PRO A 163 -24.89 16.83 20.04
CA PRO A 163 -25.97 15.87 19.78
C PRO A 163 -26.98 16.39 18.76
N ASP A 164 -27.51 15.50 17.92
CA ASP A 164 -28.50 15.80 16.87
C ASP A 164 -28.04 16.78 15.77
N VAL A 165 -26.80 17.27 15.83
CA VAL A 165 -26.18 18.05 14.76
C VAL A 165 -25.60 17.12 13.70
N GLY A 166 -25.84 17.49 12.46
CA GLY A 166 -25.23 16.90 11.28
C GLY A 166 -24.76 18.00 10.35
N TYR A 167 -24.78 17.72 9.05
CA TYR A 167 -24.41 18.71 8.06
C TYR A 167 -25.24 18.60 6.80
N VAL A 168 -25.46 19.76 6.17
CA VAL A 168 -25.97 19.87 4.81
C VAL A 168 -24.79 20.15 3.88
N ARG A 169 -24.71 19.40 2.79
CA ARG A 169 -23.74 19.71 1.74
C ARG A 169 -24.21 20.93 0.97
N MET A 170 -23.38 21.96 1.00
CA MET A 170 -23.57 23.11 0.14
C MET A 170 -22.54 23.12 -0.99
N LEU A 171 -23.04 23.39 -2.20
CA LEU A 171 -22.22 23.60 -3.38
C LEU A 171 -21.59 24.99 -3.36
N ASN A 172 -20.40 25.08 -3.91
CA ASN A 172 -19.78 26.33 -4.32
C ASN A 172 -19.65 26.29 -5.85
N PRO A 173 -20.53 26.96 -6.61
CA PRO A 173 -20.50 26.90 -8.06
C PRO A 173 -19.18 27.46 -8.64
N PRO A 174 -18.60 26.80 -9.68
CA PRO A 174 -19.00 25.52 -10.25
C PRO A 174 -18.49 24.31 -9.45
N SER A 175 -19.41 23.48 -8.96
CA SER A 175 -19.09 22.22 -8.28
C SER A 175 -19.15 21.02 -9.24
N CYS A 176 -18.44 19.93 -8.92
CA CYS A 176 -18.46 18.75 -9.77
C CYS A 176 -19.82 18.03 -9.73
N SER A 177 -20.09 17.21 -10.75
CA SER A 177 -21.33 16.42 -10.87
C SER A 177 -21.58 15.47 -9.69
N ARG A 178 -20.52 14.91 -9.08
CA ARG A 178 -20.64 14.06 -7.87
C ARG A 178 -21.12 14.83 -6.64
N CYS A 179 -20.69 16.08 -6.49
CA CYS A 179 -21.14 16.91 -5.39
C CYS A 179 -22.52 17.46 -5.65
N ALA A 180 -22.84 17.83 -6.90
CA ALA A 180 -24.15 18.31 -7.31
C ALA A 180 -25.28 17.38 -6.86
N VAL A 181 -25.15 16.07 -7.09
CA VAL A 181 -26.18 15.08 -6.70
C VAL A 181 -26.24 14.77 -5.19
N LEU A 182 -25.29 15.28 -4.41
CA LEU A 182 -25.22 15.12 -2.95
C LEU A 182 -25.62 16.39 -2.19
N ALA A 183 -25.83 17.50 -2.92
CA ALA A 183 -26.18 18.80 -2.38
C ALA A 183 -27.56 18.81 -1.71
N GLY A 184 -27.75 19.71 -0.74
CA GLY A 184 -29.04 19.93 -0.08
C GLY A 184 -29.56 18.77 0.77
N ARG A 185 -28.82 17.67 0.87
CA ARG A 185 -29.16 16.53 1.73
C ARG A 185 -28.54 16.72 3.11
N PHE A 186 -29.35 16.47 4.14
CA PHE A 186 -28.88 16.29 5.51
C PHE A 186 -28.14 14.96 5.67
N TYR A 187 -26.98 15.02 6.31
CA TYR A 187 -26.18 13.88 6.69
C TYR A 187 -25.93 13.94 8.19
N ARG A 188 -26.13 12.81 8.88
CA ARG A 188 -25.74 12.68 10.28
C ARG A 188 -24.21 12.75 10.39
N PHE A 189 -23.71 13.18 11.54
CA PHE A 189 -22.27 13.30 11.85
C PHE A 189 -21.43 12.08 11.41
N SER A 190 -21.99 10.87 11.50
CA SER A 190 -21.32 9.60 11.15
C SER A 190 -21.30 9.24 9.67
N SER A 191 -22.00 9.98 8.80
CA SER A 191 -22.08 9.70 7.37
C SER A 191 -20.89 10.29 6.59
N GLY A 192 -19.68 9.88 6.98
CA GLY A 192 -18.40 10.44 6.57
C GLY A 192 -18.31 10.80 5.07
N PHE A 193 -17.99 12.06 4.80
CA PHE A 193 -17.86 12.57 3.44
C PHE A 193 -16.47 12.27 2.85
N LEU A 194 -16.41 11.33 1.90
CA LEU A 194 -15.25 11.14 1.03
C LEU A 194 -15.24 12.21 -0.07
N ARG A 195 -14.26 13.10 0.00
CA ARG A 195 -14.02 14.11 -1.04
C ARG A 195 -12.93 13.64 -2.02
N HIS A 196 -12.98 14.18 -3.22
CA HIS A 196 -11.94 13.98 -4.23
C HIS A 196 -11.06 15.23 -4.32
N PRO A 197 -9.87 15.14 -4.95
CA PRO A 197 -9.04 16.32 -5.21
C PRO A 197 -9.84 17.42 -5.95
N LEU A 198 -9.59 18.69 -5.64
CA LEU A 198 -10.32 19.87 -6.18
C LEU A 198 -11.81 19.99 -5.77
N CYS A 199 -12.26 19.27 -4.75
CA CYS A 199 -13.59 19.48 -4.19
C CYS A 199 -13.59 20.67 -3.22
N ASP A 200 -14.37 21.70 -3.52
CA ASP A 200 -14.54 22.93 -2.74
C ASP A 200 -15.90 23.01 -2.01
N CYS A 201 -16.68 21.93 -2.07
CA CYS A 201 -18.00 21.87 -1.43
C CYS A 201 -17.87 21.86 0.10
N ARG A 202 -18.79 22.53 0.78
CA ARG A 202 -18.74 22.76 2.23
C ARG A 202 -19.80 22.00 3.01
N HIS A 203 -19.54 21.87 4.30
CA HIS A 203 -20.51 21.42 5.30
C HIS A 203 -21.06 22.64 6.04
N ILE A 204 -22.37 22.83 5.96
CA ILE A 204 -23.09 23.73 6.85
C ILE A 204 -23.59 22.88 8.01
N ALA A 205 -23.12 23.17 9.22
CA ALA A 205 -23.63 22.53 10.43
C ALA A 205 -25.12 22.88 10.57
N SER A 206 -25.96 21.87 10.80
CA SER A 206 -27.41 22.00 10.85
C SER A 206 -27.99 20.83 11.63
N THR A 207 -29.24 20.94 12.04
CA THR A 207 -30.07 19.83 12.52
C THR A 207 -31.01 19.33 11.41
N GLU A 208 -31.57 18.12 11.57
CA GLU A 208 -32.39 17.45 10.54
C GLU A 208 -33.69 18.22 10.20
N ASP A 209 -34.25 18.91 11.20
CA ASP A 209 -35.48 19.71 11.13
C ASP A 209 -35.32 21.03 10.35
N ILE A 210 -34.15 21.67 10.41
CA ILE A 210 -33.85 22.95 9.75
C ILE A 210 -33.17 22.75 8.38
N ALA A 211 -32.58 21.57 8.15
CA ALA A 211 -31.85 21.25 6.93
C ALA A 211 -32.68 21.36 5.63
N GLU A 212 -34.02 21.35 5.74
CA GLU A 212 -34.93 21.55 4.63
C GLU A 212 -34.82 22.95 3.99
N ASP A 213 -34.42 23.98 4.76
CA ASP A 213 -34.32 25.38 4.31
C ASP A 213 -32.96 25.75 3.71
N LEU A 214 -32.00 24.82 3.80
CA LEU A 214 -30.63 24.93 3.26
C LEU A 214 -30.44 24.16 1.94
N ARG A 215 -31.55 23.69 1.34
CA ARG A 215 -31.53 22.82 0.15
C ARG A 215 -30.95 23.52 -1.07
N THR A 216 -30.01 22.85 -1.73
CA THR A 216 -29.64 23.09 -3.13
C THR A 216 -30.20 21.93 -3.95
N ASP A 217 -31.14 22.20 -4.86
CA ASP A 217 -31.66 21.16 -5.76
C ASP A 217 -30.63 20.87 -6.89
N PRO A 218 -30.30 19.60 -7.17
CA PRO A 218 -29.31 19.28 -8.19
C PRO A 218 -29.73 19.69 -9.62
N MET A 219 -31.03 19.70 -9.91
CA MET A 219 -31.57 20.13 -11.19
C MET A 219 -31.56 21.66 -11.32
N ASP A 220 -31.85 22.39 -10.23
CA ASP A 220 -31.68 23.86 -10.20
C ASP A 220 -30.20 24.24 -10.44
N TYR A 221 -29.26 23.51 -9.82
CA TYR A 221 -27.85 23.70 -10.09
C TYR A 221 -27.50 23.42 -11.55
N PHE A 222 -27.97 22.32 -12.12
CA PHE A 222 -27.75 22.00 -13.55
C PHE A 222 -28.31 23.09 -14.48
N ALA A 223 -29.52 23.58 -14.19
CA ALA A 223 -30.18 24.63 -14.96
C ALA A 223 -29.49 26.00 -14.83
N SER A 224 -28.82 26.27 -13.69
CA SER A 224 -28.05 27.51 -13.47
C SER A 224 -26.76 27.59 -14.30
N LEU A 225 -26.25 26.47 -14.81
CA LEU A 225 -25.05 26.41 -15.62
C LEU A 225 -25.34 26.73 -17.09
N ASP A 226 -24.43 27.44 -17.76
CA ASP A 226 -24.49 27.56 -19.21
C ASP A 226 -24.28 26.19 -19.90
N PRO A 227 -24.75 26.00 -21.15
CA PRO A 227 -24.66 24.71 -21.83
C PRO A 227 -23.24 24.12 -21.93
N ARG A 228 -22.21 24.96 -22.09
CA ARG A 228 -20.82 24.48 -22.16
C ARG A 228 -20.36 23.98 -20.81
N MET A 229 -20.77 24.64 -19.72
CA MET A 229 -20.48 24.20 -18.35
C MET A 229 -21.26 22.95 -17.95
N GLN A 230 -22.51 22.81 -18.39
CA GLN A 230 -23.25 21.55 -18.27
C GLN A 230 -22.49 20.40 -18.95
N ASP A 231 -22.08 20.59 -20.21
CA ASP A 231 -21.33 19.60 -20.99
C ASP A 231 -19.96 19.33 -20.35
N LYS A 232 -19.30 20.33 -19.76
CA LYS A 232 -18.01 20.15 -19.10
C LYS A 232 -18.13 19.34 -17.81
N ILE A 233 -19.14 19.61 -16.99
CA ILE A 233 -19.30 19.01 -15.64
C ILE A 233 -19.97 17.63 -15.69
N PHE A 234 -20.95 17.48 -16.58
CA PHE A 234 -21.77 16.26 -16.72
C PHE A 234 -21.44 15.46 -17.99
N THR A 235 -20.46 15.91 -18.80
CA THR A 235 -20.14 15.46 -20.18
C THR A 235 -21.21 15.75 -21.20
N LEU A 236 -20.82 15.76 -22.48
CA LEU A 236 -21.74 15.97 -23.59
C LEU A 236 -22.95 15.01 -23.54
N ALA A 237 -22.70 13.70 -23.51
CA ALA A 237 -23.77 12.69 -23.49
C ALA A 237 -24.58 12.73 -22.18
N GLY A 238 -23.91 12.91 -21.03
CA GLY A 238 -24.61 12.98 -19.74
C GLY A 238 -25.48 14.22 -19.60
N ALA A 239 -24.99 15.39 -20.01
CA ALA A 239 -25.75 16.63 -20.02
C ALA A 239 -26.92 16.56 -20.99
N GLN A 240 -26.73 15.98 -22.17
CA GLN A 240 -27.81 15.76 -23.13
C GLN A 240 -28.91 14.85 -22.54
N ALA A 241 -28.53 13.74 -21.91
CA ALA A 241 -29.50 12.86 -21.25
C ALA A 241 -30.30 13.59 -20.17
N ILE A 242 -29.65 14.44 -19.36
CA ILE A 242 -30.33 15.23 -18.32
C ILE A 242 -31.30 16.24 -18.94
N ARG A 243 -30.91 16.95 -20.02
CA ARG A 243 -31.81 17.86 -20.76
C ARG A 243 -33.01 17.12 -21.35
N GLU A 244 -32.84 15.86 -21.73
CA GLU A 244 -33.88 14.97 -22.27
C GLU A 244 -34.70 14.26 -21.18
N GLY A 245 -34.53 14.63 -19.91
CA GLY A 245 -35.37 14.17 -18.79
C GLY A 245 -34.82 12.97 -18.02
N ALA A 246 -33.54 12.61 -18.18
CA ALA A 246 -32.92 11.59 -17.36
C ALA A 246 -32.72 12.06 -15.90
N ASP A 247 -32.91 11.17 -14.93
CA ASP A 247 -32.59 11.43 -13.53
C ASP A 247 -31.08 11.71 -13.41
N ILE A 248 -30.76 12.93 -12.96
CA ILE A 248 -29.38 13.42 -12.80
C ILE A 248 -28.54 12.49 -11.90
N GLY A 249 -29.15 11.90 -10.88
CA GLY A 249 -28.52 10.91 -10.01
C GLY A 249 -28.18 9.60 -10.74
N GLN A 250 -29.04 9.10 -11.62
CA GLN A 250 -28.79 7.91 -12.44
C GLN A 250 -27.65 8.16 -13.43
N VAL A 251 -27.63 9.32 -14.08
CA VAL A 251 -26.57 9.71 -15.04
C VAL A 251 -25.21 9.80 -14.34
N VAL A 252 -25.14 10.52 -13.21
CA VAL A 252 -23.89 10.70 -12.47
C VAL A 252 -23.41 9.40 -11.83
N ASN A 253 -24.29 8.65 -11.15
CA ASN A 253 -23.89 7.43 -10.44
C ASN A 253 -23.53 6.30 -11.39
N ALA A 254 -24.10 6.23 -12.60
CA ALA A 254 -23.75 5.21 -13.59
C ALA A 254 -22.24 5.16 -13.88
N ARG A 255 -21.52 6.25 -13.70
CA ARG A 255 -20.07 6.33 -13.91
C ARG A 255 -19.25 5.70 -12.81
N ARG A 256 -19.80 5.51 -11.60
CA ARG A 256 -19.06 4.96 -10.46
C ARG A 256 -18.67 3.49 -10.65
N GLY A 257 -19.55 2.68 -11.23
CA GLY A 257 -19.31 1.26 -11.52
C GLY A 257 -19.24 0.97 -13.02
N ALA A 258 -18.89 1.99 -13.81
CA ALA A 258 -18.37 1.78 -15.16
C ALA A 258 -17.02 1.05 -15.06
N HIS A 259 -16.84 0.02 -15.89
CA HIS A 259 -15.59 -0.74 -15.91
C HIS A 259 -14.42 0.17 -16.35
N GLY A 260 -13.30 0.15 -15.61
CA GLY A 260 -12.07 0.85 -15.99
C GLY A 260 -11.70 2.13 -15.21
N LEU A 261 -12.47 2.54 -14.20
CA LEU A 261 -12.15 3.72 -13.39
C LEU A 261 -11.08 3.51 -12.29
N ALA A 262 -10.30 2.44 -12.34
CA ALA A 262 -9.14 2.30 -11.47
C ALA A 262 -7.99 3.19 -12.00
N THR A 263 -7.79 4.33 -11.31
CA THR A 263 -6.54 5.12 -11.29
C THR A 263 -6.29 6.15 -12.42
N ALA A 264 -7.03 6.16 -13.54
CA ALA A 264 -6.77 7.13 -14.64
C ALA A 264 -8.00 7.88 -15.23
N GLY A 265 -9.20 7.75 -14.65
CA GLY A 265 -10.36 8.56 -15.05
C GLY A 265 -10.90 8.36 -16.48
N ARG A 266 -10.41 7.36 -17.22
CA ARG A 266 -10.82 7.09 -18.61
C ARG A 266 -11.81 5.92 -18.65
N LEU A 267 -12.95 6.10 -19.32
CA LEU A 267 -13.92 5.03 -19.57
C LEU A 267 -13.28 3.97 -20.47
N ILE A 268 -13.46 2.69 -20.15
CA ILE A 268 -12.98 1.57 -20.96
C ILE A 268 -14.19 0.88 -21.60
N ARG A 269 -14.14 0.68 -22.92
CA ARG A 269 -15.14 -0.12 -23.64
C ARG A 269 -14.94 -1.60 -23.36
N ARG A 270 -16.04 -2.32 -23.22
CA ARG A 270 -16.07 -3.78 -23.02
C ARG A 270 -16.67 -4.44 -24.25
N ASP A 271 -16.10 -5.57 -24.65
CA ASP A 271 -16.74 -6.45 -25.63
C ASP A 271 -17.99 -7.09 -25.03
N VAL A 272 -19.14 -6.77 -25.61
CA VAL A 272 -20.46 -7.31 -25.31
C VAL A 272 -21.03 -7.84 -26.62
N TYR A 273 -21.08 -9.17 -26.75
CA TYR A 273 -21.60 -9.84 -27.95
C TYR A 273 -20.92 -9.42 -29.26
N GLY A 274 -19.61 -9.15 -29.24
CA GLY A 274 -18.84 -8.72 -30.42
C GLY A 274 -18.86 -7.21 -30.67
N GLN A 275 -19.48 -6.42 -29.77
CA GLN A 275 -19.53 -4.96 -29.85
C GLN A 275 -18.76 -4.32 -28.69
N SER A 276 -17.95 -3.32 -28.99
CA SER A 276 -17.15 -2.58 -28.01
C SER A 276 -17.98 -1.43 -27.41
N LEU A 277 -18.50 -1.63 -26.19
CA LEU A 277 -19.51 -0.78 -25.55
C LEU A 277 -19.08 -0.28 -24.15
N PHE A 278 -19.32 0.98 -23.83
CA PHE A 278 -19.38 1.54 -22.47
C PHE A 278 -20.60 1.02 -21.69
N THR A 279 -20.32 0.15 -20.72
CA THR A 279 -21.33 -0.44 -19.83
C THR A 279 -21.04 -0.14 -18.36
N THR A 280 -22.08 -0.20 -17.53
CA THR A 280 -21.97 -0.01 -16.08
C THR A 280 -22.64 -1.12 -15.28
N THR A 281 -22.07 -1.39 -14.12
CA THR A 281 -22.64 -2.28 -13.11
C THR A 281 -23.50 -1.54 -12.08
N GLU A 282 -23.57 -0.21 -12.14
CA GLU A 282 -24.34 0.59 -11.19
C GLU A 282 -25.84 0.48 -11.44
N GLY A 283 -26.61 0.36 -10.35
CA GLY A 283 -28.07 0.24 -10.43
C GLY A 283 -28.61 -1.07 -11.02
N VAL A 284 -27.75 -2.07 -11.32
CA VAL A 284 -28.18 -3.36 -11.92
C VAL A 284 -28.56 -4.44 -10.89
N THR A 285 -28.42 -4.14 -9.59
CA THR A 285 -28.79 -5.07 -8.50
C THR A 285 -30.29 -5.36 -8.46
N LYS A 286 -30.72 -6.40 -7.71
CA LYS A 286 -32.15 -6.73 -7.51
C LYS A 286 -32.98 -5.56 -6.96
N ARG A 287 -32.35 -4.62 -6.24
CA ARG A 287 -33.01 -3.45 -5.65
C ARG A 287 -32.92 -2.21 -6.56
N GLY A 288 -31.93 -2.14 -7.46
CA GLY A 288 -31.69 -1.03 -8.36
C GLY A 288 -32.71 -0.90 -9.49
N VAL A 289 -32.88 0.33 -9.99
CA VAL A 289 -33.88 0.67 -11.00
C VAL A 289 -33.63 -0.06 -12.32
N ALA A 290 -32.41 0.02 -12.86
CA ALA A 290 -32.04 -0.68 -14.08
C ALA A 290 -32.12 -2.21 -13.91
N GLY A 291 -31.68 -2.74 -12.77
CA GLY A 291 -31.77 -4.17 -12.47
C GLY A 291 -33.21 -4.69 -12.43
N LYS A 292 -34.16 -3.91 -11.90
CA LYS A 292 -35.60 -4.23 -11.95
C LYS A 292 -36.13 -4.23 -13.38
N LEU A 293 -35.74 -3.25 -14.20
CA LEU A 293 -36.17 -3.15 -15.61
C LEU A 293 -35.61 -4.29 -16.47
N ILE A 294 -34.36 -4.70 -16.26
CA ILE A 294 -33.74 -5.84 -16.93
C ILE A 294 -34.48 -7.14 -16.57
N ARG A 295 -34.74 -7.36 -15.27
CA ARG A 295 -35.43 -8.59 -14.80
C ARG A 295 -36.90 -8.66 -15.20
N ARG A 296 -37.61 -7.53 -15.27
CA ARG A 296 -38.98 -7.47 -15.80
C ARG A 296 -39.09 -7.98 -17.24
N ARG A 297 -38.00 -7.88 -18.01
CA ARG A 297 -37.90 -8.40 -19.39
C ARG A 297 -37.46 -9.87 -19.45
N GLY A 298 -37.40 -10.57 -18.31
CA GLY A 298 -36.91 -11.96 -18.23
C GLY A 298 -35.40 -12.08 -18.48
N ARG A 299 -34.64 -10.98 -18.39
CA ARG A 299 -33.18 -10.94 -18.61
C ARG A 299 -32.44 -10.78 -17.30
N THR A 300 -31.13 -10.98 -17.34
CA THR A 300 -30.22 -10.70 -16.23
C THR A 300 -29.15 -9.68 -16.65
N PRO A 301 -28.55 -8.93 -15.71
CA PRO A 301 -27.46 -7.99 -16.03
C PRO A 301 -26.27 -8.63 -16.75
N GLU A 302 -26.06 -9.93 -16.57
CA GLU A 302 -25.03 -10.70 -17.26
C GLU A 302 -25.37 -10.89 -18.75
N THR A 303 -26.66 -11.07 -19.06
CA THR A 303 -27.18 -11.24 -20.44
C THR A 303 -27.58 -9.93 -21.13
N THR A 304 -27.75 -8.85 -20.36
CA THR A 304 -28.16 -7.55 -20.86
C THR A 304 -27.51 -6.49 -19.98
N PRO A 305 -26.24 -6.15 -20.27
CA PRO A 305 -25.53 -5.10 -19.55
C PRO A 305 -26.26 -3.76 -19.66
N ARG A 306 -26.14 -2.92 -18.63
CA ARG A 306 -26.66 -1.54 -18.66
C ARG A 306 -25.71 -0.68 -19.49
N LEU A 307 -26.21 -0.10 -20.58
CA LEU A 307 -25.47 0.83 -21.44
C LEU A 307 -25.31 2.18 -20.76
N MET A 308 -24.21 2.87 -21.03
CA MET A 308 -23.98 4.26 -20.61
C MET A 308 -24.59 5.26 -21.61
N PRO A 309 -24.87 6.52 -21.22
CA PRO A 309 -25.41 7.53 -22.14
C PRO A 309 -24.59 7.71 -23.42
N GLU A 310 -23.26 7.62 -23.34
CA GLU A 310 -22.36 7.73 -24.49
C GLU A 310 -22.68 6.72 -25.60
N ASP A 311 -22.81 5.44 -25.24
CA ASP A 311 -23.18 4.39 -26.19
C ASP A 311 -24.63 4.47 -26.63
N ILE A 312 -25.53 4.93 -25.75
CA ILE A 312 -26.95 5.09 -26.10
C ILE A 312 -27.07 6.09 -27.25
N TYR A 313 -26.36 7.22 -27.18
CA TYR A 313 -26.37 8.19 -28.27
C TYR A 313 -25.62 7.68 -29.51
N GLU A 314 -24.50 6.97 -29.35
CA GLU A 314 -23.78 6.34 -30.48
C GLU A 314 -24.65 5.32 -31.22
N LEU A 315 -25.36 4.44 -30.50
CA LEU A 315 -26.25 3.43 -31.06
C LEU A 315 -27.53 4.03 -31.66
N SER A 316 -28.02 5.14 -31.11
CA SER A 316 -29.19 5.84 -31.66
C SER A 316 -28.92 6.53 -32.99
N GLY A 317 -27.65 6.74 -33.36
CA GLY A 317 -27.28 7.36 -34.64
C GLY A 317 -27.86 8.76 -34.86
N GLY A 318 -28.24 9.47 -33.79
CA GLY A 318 -28.89 10.78 -33.85
C GLY A 318 -30.42 10.75 -33.88
N ASP A 319 -31.04 9.56 -33.82
CA ASP A 319 -32.49 9.43 -33.66
C ASP A 319 -32.89 9.65 -32.19
N ARG A 320 -33.63 10.74 -31.95
CA ARG A 320 -34.10 11.14 -30.62
C ARG A 320 -35.07 10.14 -30.00
N ASP A 321 -35.97 9.55 -30.79
CA ASP A 321 -36.97 8.61 -30.26
C ASP A 321 -36.30 7.31 -29.84
N GLU A 322 -35.31 6.86 -30.62
CA GLU A 322 -34.49 5.71 -30.28
C GLU A 322 -33.61 5.97 -29.06
N ALA A 323 -32.99 7.16 -28.95
CA ALA A 323 -32.23 7.56 -27.77
C ALA A 323 -33.10 7.55 -26.50
N LEU A 324 -34.31 8.14 -26.56
CA LEU A 324 -35.26 8.13 -25.44
C LEU A 324 -35.73 6.72 -25.08
N ARG A 325 -35.97 5.86 -26.08
CA ARG A 325 -36.31 4.45 -25.86
C ARG A 325 -35.18 3.72 -25.11
N LEU A 326 -33.95 3.90 -25.55
CA LEU A 326 -32.75 3.29 -24.93
C LEU A 326 -32.47 3.85 -23.53
N LEU A 327 -32.65 5.15 -23.30
CA LEU A 327 -32.52 5.78 -21.98
C LEU A 327 -33.54 5.21 -20.98
N ARG A 328 -34.81 5.03 -21.40
CA ARG A 328 -35.85 4.37 -20.58
C ARG A 328 -35.49 2.91 -20.31
N LEU A 329 -35.05 2.18 -21.33
CA LEU A 329 -34.70 0.75 -21.23
C LEU A 329 -33.56 0.49 -20.22
N ASN A 330 -32.63 1.44 -20.13
CA ASN A 330 -31.47 1.42 -19.23
C ASN A 330 -31.72 2.14 -17.89
N GLY A 331 -32.94 2.61 -17.63
CA GLY A 331 -33.37 3.18 -16.34
C GLY A 331 -32.79 4.57 -16.04
N TYR A 332 -32.47 5.36 -17.07
CA TYR A 332 -32.06 6.76 -16.93
C TYR A 332 -33.28 7.70 -16.92
N VAL A 333 -34.26 7.44 -17.79
CA VAL A 333 -35.56 8.15 -17.82
C VAL A 333 -36.61 7.26 -17.17
N LEU A 334 -37.42 7.81 -16.27
CA LEU A 334 -38.45 7.08 -15.52
C LEU A 334 -39.82 7.71 -15.77
N ASP A 335 -40.77 6.93 -16.31
CA ASP A 335 -42.19 7.30 -16.30
C ASP A 335 -42.74 7.04 -14.89
N ARG A 336 -42.91 8.07 -14.05
CA ARG A 336 -43.46 7.88 -12.70
C ARG A 336 -44.38 9.01 -12.23
N SER A 337 -45.64 8.64 -12.02
CA SER A 337 -46.64 9.30 -11.16
C SER A 337 -46.98 8.40 -9.95
N GLY A 338 -45.98 8.04 -9.11
CA GLY A 338 -46.21 7.16 -7.94
C GLY A 338 -45.01 7.04 -6.97
N PRO A 339 -45.22 6.53 -5.73
CA PRO A 339 -44.43 6.90 -4.57
C PRO A 339 -43.00 6.34 -4.52
N ARG A 340 -42.17 7.16 -3.86
CA ARG A 340 -40.71 7.14 -3.74
C ARG A 340 -40.18 5.84 -3.13
N SER A 341 -39.33 5.12 -3.85
CA SER A 341 -38.54 4.03 -3.26
C SER A 341 -37.47 4.61 -2.32
N GLY A 342 -37.35 4.01 -1.14
CA GLY A 342 -36.57 4.50 0.00
C GLY A 342 -35.13 4.93 -0.29
N VAL A 343 -34.79 6.10 0.26
CA VAL A 343 -33.45 6.61 0.60
C VAL A 343 -32.41 6.48 -0.51
N GLY A 344 -32.60 7.22 -1.61
CA GLY A 344 -31.58 7.49 -2.63
C GLY A 344 -32.21 8.07 -3.90
N SER A 345 -32.07 9.38 -4.09
CA SER A 345 -32.83 10.25 -5.03
C SER A 345 -34.28 10.50 -4.59
N ARG A 346 -34.53 11.68 -4.00
CA ARG A 346 -35.89 12.25 -3.84
C ARG A 346 -36.34 13.02 -5.10
N ILE A 347 -35.56 13.00 -6.18
CA ILE A 347 -35.76 13.81 -7.39
C ILE A 347 -36.56 12.99 -8.42
N GLY A 348 -37.81 12.70 -8.06
CA GLY A 348 -38.75 11.99 -8.93
C GLY A 348 -39.59 12.89 -9.82
N LEU A 349 -39.09 14.07 -10.22
CA LEU A 349 -39.82 15.00 -11.09
C LEU A 349 -39.29 14.90 -12.51
N VAL A 350 -40.15 14.45 -13.43
CA VAL A 350 -39.99 14.69 -14.86
C VAL A 350 -40.35 16.18 -15.08
N PRO A 351 -39.47 17.02 -15.67
CA PRO A 351 -39.86 18.37 -16.03
C PRO A 351 -41.01 18.32 -17.05
N ASP A 352 -42.01 19.18 -16.89
CA ASP A 352 -43.01 19.42 -17.92
C ASP A 352 -42.30 20.06 -19.13
N LEU A 353 -42.11 19.27 -20.19
CA LEU A 353 -41.37 19.65 -21.39
C LEU A 353 -42.17 20.56 -22.33
N ASP A 354 -43.44 20.84 -22.03
CA ASP A 354 -44.29 21.68 -22.87
C ASP A 354 -44.00 23.19 -22.69
N GLY A 355 -43.15 23.58 -21.73
CA GLY A 355 -42.85 24.98 -21.39
C GLY A 355 -41.55 25.59 -21.92
N VAL A 356 -40.62 24.81 -22.51
CA VAL A 356 -39.27 25.30 -22.88
C VAL A 356 -39.03 25.18 -24.39
N VAL A 357 -39.85 25.88 -25.17
CA VAL A 357 -39.53 26.19 -26.57
C VAL A 357 -39.44 27.72 -26.70
N LYS A 358 -38.21 28.25 -26.79
CA LYS A 358 -37.96 29.56 -27.39
C LYS A 358 -37.07 29.37 -28.63
N PRO A 359 -37.38 30.00 -29.78
CA PRO A 359 -36.66 29.79 -31.03
C PRO A 359 -35.25 30.42 -31.01
N PRO A 360 -34.34 30.00 -31.91
CA PRO A 360 -32.94 30.39 -31.88
C PRO A 360 -32.73 31.85 -32.32
N VAL A 361 -31.83 32.55 -31.61
CA VAL A 361 -31.34 33.89 -31.98
C VAL A 361 -30.11 33.74 -32.91
N PRO A 362 -30.01 34.48 -34.04
CA PRO A 362 -28.86 34.39 -34.94
C PRO A 362 -27.68 35.24 -34.46
N VAL A 363 -26.45 34.73 -34.60
CA VAL A 363 -25.19 35.45 -34.32
C VAL A 363 -24.36 35.58 -35.62
N LYS A 364 -23.92 36.80 -35.94
CA LYS A 364 -23.00 37.13 -37.06
C LYS A 364 -21.53 37.06 -36.61
N PRO A 365 -20.56 36.70 -37.49
CA PRO A 365 -19.13 36.73 -37.17
C PRO A 365 -18.47 38.10 -37.47
N PRO A 366 -17.40 38.52 -36.74
CA PRO A 366 -16.65 39.73 -37.05
C PRO A 366 -15.40 39.48 -37.94
N MET A 367 -14.94 40.55 -38.59
CA MET A 367 -13.86 40.66 -39.59
C MET A 367 -12.47 40.86 -38.94
N VAL A 368 -11.37 40.48 -39.63
CA VAL A 368 -9.96 40.52 -39.16
C VAL A 368 -9.25 41.85 -39.51
N ASP A 369 -8.36 42.31 -38.63
CA ASP A 369 -7.50 43.52 -38.73
C ASP A 369 -6.05 43.16 -39.13
N LEU A 370 -5.46 43.90 -40.08
CA LEU A 370 -4.21 43.55 -40.80
C LEU A 370 -2.93 44.18 -40.21
N ASP A 371 -3.04 45.22 -39.37
CA ASP A 371 -1.86 45.93 -38.84
C ASP A 371 -1.10 45.11 -37.78
N ALA A 372 -1.78 44.19 -37.09
CA ALA A 372 -1.19 43.28 -36.11
C ALA A 372 -0.22 42.23 -36.72
N MET A 373 -0.19 42.10 -38.05
CA MET A 373 0.60 41.08 -38.75
C MET A 373 2.04 41.53 -39.06
N ALA A 374 2.30 42.84 -39.12
CA ALA A 374 3.62 43.39 -39.47
C ALA A 374 4.63 43.35 -38.31
N ASP A 375 4.18 43.57 -37.07
CA ASP A 375 5.02 43.53 -35.86
C ASP A 375 5.58 42.13 -35.55
N TRP A 376 4.94 41.09 -36.08
CA TRP A 376 5.34 39.69 -35.86
C TRP A 376 6.62 39.30 -36.62
N LEU A 377 6.88 39.91 -37.79
CA LEU A 377 7.98 39.50 -38.68
C LEU A 377 9.36 40.02 -38.23
N ALA A 378 9.44 41.13 -37.50
CA ALA A 378 10.71 41.70 -37.03
C ALA A 378 11.34 40.92 -35.84
N ALA A 379 10.56 40.09 -35.16
CA ALA A 379 11.01 39.28 -34.02
C ALA A 379 11.82 38.02 -34.43
N GLU A 380 11.84 37.67 -35.72
CA GLU A 380 12.29 36.36 -36.21
C GLU A 380 13.82 36.23 -36.36
N ASP A 381 14.54 37.32 -36.63
CA ASP A 381 15.98 37.25 -36.90
C ASP A 381 16.84 37.20 -35.63
N LYS A 382 16.38 37.85 -34.56
CA LYS A 382 17.01 37.73 -33.23
C LYS A 382 16.89 36.29 -32.68
N TYR A 383 15.75 35.65 -32.95
CA TYR A 383 15.49 34.26 -32.56
C TYR A 383 16.49 33.28 -33.20
N LYS A 384 16.85 33.47 -34.48
CA LYS A 384 17.76 32.57 -35.21
C LYS A 384 19.20 32.56 -34.65
N ALA A 385 19.68 33.67 -34.10
CA ALA A 385 21.02 33.77 -33.52
C ALA A 385 21.11 33.08 -32.14
N ASP A 386 20.08 33.24 -31.31
CA ASP A 386 19.99 32.60 -29.99
C ASP A 386 19.86 31.08 -30.12
N VAL A 387 19.15 30.60 -31.15
CA VAL A 387 19.01 29.17 -31.48
C VAL A 387 20.36 28.50 -31.77
N ARG A 388 21.30 29.16 -32.46
CA ARG A 388 22.62 28.55 -32.73
C ARG A 388 23.49 28.40 -31.48
N LYS A 389 23.44 29.36 -30.56
CA LYS A 389 24.16 29.30 -29.28
C LYS A 389 23.56 28.24 -28.36
N TRP A 390 22.24 28.05 -28.45
CA TRP A 390 21.47 27.06 -27.70
C TRP A 390 21.73 25.62 -28.17
N LEU A 391 21.80 25.37 -29.49
CA LEU A 391 22.12 24.06 -30.08
C LEU A 391 23.47 23.48 -29.59
N GLY A 392 24.45 24.36 -29.29
CA GLY A 392 25.74 23.96 -28.72
C GLY A 392 25.66 23.47 -27.27
N ALA A 393 24.78 24.07 -26.46
CA ALA A 393 24.56 23.70 -25.07
C ALA A 393 23.67 22.45 -24.94
N GLU A 394 22.73 22.27 -25.86
CA GLU A 394 21.82 21.12 -25.99
C GLU A 394 22.58 19.79 -26.20
N LYS A 395 23.65 19.80 -27.00
CA LYS A 395 24.49 18.62 -27.26
C LYS A 395 25.18 18.10 -26.00
N LYS A 396 25.58 19.00 -25.09
CA LYS A 396 26.21 18.65 -23.81
C LYS A 396 25.17 18.12 -22.82
N TYR A 397 24.02 18.78 -22.72
CA TYR A 397 22.92 18.39 -21.82
C TYR A 397 22.30 17.02 -22.15
N THR A 398 22.13 16.73 -23.44
CA THR A 398 21.61 15.43 -23.91
C THR A 398 22.53 14.26 -23.53
N ALA A 399 23.85 14.49 -23.48
CA ALA A 399 24.80 13.50 -23.02
C ALA A 399 24.66 13.23 -21.50
N ASP A 400 24.40 14.26 -20.71
CA ASP A 400 24.26 14.18 -19.25
C ASP A 400 22.95 13.51 -18.81
N VAL A 401 21.82 13.77 -19.49
CA VAL A 401 20.54 13.11 -19.21
C VAL A 401 20.57 11.62 -19.56
N LYS A 402 21.19 11.24 -20.69
CA LYS A 402 21.43 9.83 -21.02
C LYS A 402 22.27 9.14 -19.94
N LYS A 403 23.27 9.83 -19.40
CA LYS A 403 24.11 9.34 -18.31
C LYS A 403 23.31 9.14 -17.01
N TRP A 404 22.36 10.04 -16.70
CA TRP A 404 21.50 9.95 -15.52
C TRP A 404 20.44 8.84 -15.62
N LEU A 405 19.72 8.71 -16.73
CA LEU A 405 18.74 7.61 -16.92
C LEU A 405 19.41 6.24 -16.91
N ALA A 406 20.62 6.15 -17.44
CA ALA A 406 21.45 4.96 -17.30
C ALA A 406 21.80 4.70 -15.82
N ALA A 407 22.02 5.74 -15.01
CA ALA A 407 22.29 5.64 -13.57
C ALA A 407 21.05 5.24 -12.75
N GLU A 408 19.86 5.78 -13.02
CA GLU A 408 18.59 5.44 -12.36
C GLU A 408 18.14 4.01 -12.69
N LYS A 409 18.23 3.61 -13.97
CA LYS A 409 17.99 2.22 -14.39
C LYS A 409 19.00 1.28 -13.74
N LYS A 410 20.26 1.71 -13.62
CA LYS A 410 21.31 0.98 -12.90
C LYS A 410 21.03 0.92 -11.39
N PHE A 411 20.46 1.97 -10.79
CA PHE A 411 20.09 2.03 -9.38
C PHE A 411 18.93 1.09 -9.06
N ASN A 412 17.82 1.14 -9.80
CA ASN A 412 16.71 0.21 -9.59
C ASN A 412 17.06 -1.24 -10.00
N ALA A 413 17.90 -1.43 -11.03
CA ALA A 413 18.44 -2.76 -11.34
C ALA A 413 19.47 -3.25 -10.30
N SER A 414 19.97 -2.37 -9.43
CA SER A 414 20.88 -2.74 -8.34
C SER A 414 20.18 -3.20 -7.08
N ARG A 415 18.86 -2.91 -6.94
CA ARG A 415 18.05 -3.38 -5.81
C ARG A 415 17.56 -4.80 -6.05
N ILE A 416 17.59 -5.61 -5.01
CA ILE A 416 17.08 -6.98 -5.03
C ILE A 416 15.58 -6.98 -4.73
N LEU A 417 15.11 -6.17 -3.77
CA LEU A 417 13.69 -6.12 -3.39
C LEU A 417 12.83 -5.37 -4.42
N SER A 418 11.75 -6.00 -4.85
CA SER A 418 10.75 -5.38 -5.71
C SER A 418 9.94 -4.32 -4.94
N PRO A 419 9.31 -3.35 -5.64
CA PRO A 419 8.37 -2.42 -5.01
C PRO A 419 7.23 -3.12 -4.27
N ALA A 420 6.64 -4.16 -4.86
CA ALA A 420 5.52 -4.90 -4.25
C ALA A 420 5.95 -5.60 -2.94
N THR A 421 7.14 -6.19 -2.89
CA THR A 421 7.68 -6.79 -1.65
C THR A 421 7.85 -5.76 -0.55
N ARG A 422 8.28 -4.54 -0.88
CA ARG A 422 8.41 -3.43 0.08
C ARG A 422 7.05 -3.00 0.66
N ASP A 423 5.99 -3.01 -0.15
CA ASP A 423 4.64 -2.69 0.30
C ASP A 423 4.06 -3.76 1.26
N ILE A 424 4.29 -5.05 0.95
CA ILE A 424 3.90 -6.18 1.82
C ILE A 424 4.64 -6.08 3.16
N LEU A 425 5.95 -5.81 3.12
CA LEU A 425 6.78 -5.61 4.31
C LEU A 425 6.28 -4.47 5.19
N ALA A 426 5.97 -3.31 4.59
CA ALA A 426 5.46 -2.16 5.34
C ALA A 426 4.11 -2.47 6.01
N SER A 427 3.21 -3.16 5.30
CA SER A 427 1.89 -3.55 5.82
C SER A 427 2.01 -4.54 6.98
N ALA A 428 2.91 -5.51 6.89
CA ALA A 428 3.14 -6.51 7.95
C ALA A 428 3.80 -5.90 9.20
N LYS A 429 4.76 -4.96 9.04
CA LYS A 429 5.36 -4.25 10.18
C LYS A 429 4.33 -3.45 10.98
N ALA A 430 3.31 -2.92 10.32
CA ALA A 430 2.23 -2.19 10.98
C ALA A 430 1.23 -3.11 11.73
N SER A 431 1.20 -4.41 11.43
CA SER A 431 0.20 -5.34 11.98
C SER A 431 0.72 -6.24 13.11
N LEU A 432 2.04 -6.39 13.24
CA LEU A 432 2.67 -7.21 14.28
C LEU A 432 2.81 -6.45 15.61
N PRO A 433 2.74 -7.15 16.76
CA PRO A 433 3.08 -6.56 18.05
C PRO A 433 4.53 -6.07 18.07
N VAL A 434 4.75 -4.90 18.67
CA VAL A 434 6.07 -4.24 18.74
C VAL A 434 6.80 -4.49 20.05
N ASP A 435 6.16 -5.13 21.03
CA ASP A 435 6.71 -5.36 22.36
C ASP A 435 6.35 -6.74 22.94
N ARG A 436 7.05 -7.12 23.99
CA ARG A 436 6.85 -8.37 24.73
C ARG A 436 5.42 -8.55 25.23
N ALA A 437 4.77 -7.48 25.66
CA ALA A 437 3.42 -7.53 26.23
C ALA A 437 2.39 -7.93 25.18
N GLY A 438 2.52 -7.41 23.95
CA GLY A 438 1.66 -7.77 22.83
C GLY A 438 1.83 -9.23 22.38
N TRP A 439 3.05 -9.78 22.50
CA TRP A 439 3.34 -11.19 22.20
C TRP A 439 2.95 -12.16 23.32
N LEU A 440 3.06 -11.75 24.59
CA LEU A 440 2.70 -12.55 25.77
C LEU A 440 1.28 -12.26 26.28
N ASP A 441 0.37 -11.88 25.40
CA ASP A 441 -1.01 -11.53 25.72
C ASP A 441 -1.70 -12.66 26.51
N THR A 442 -1.80 -12.47 27.83
CA THR A 442 -2.33 -13.45 28.77
C THR A 442 -3.84 -13.70 28.61
N THR A 443 -4.51 -12.92 27.75
CA THR A 443 -5.93 -13.10 27.43
C THR A 443 -6.16 -14.13 26.31
N ILE A 444 -5.09 -14.55 25.62
CA ILE A 444 -5.17 -15.53 24.54
C ILE A 444 -5.66 -16.87 25.09
N LYS A 445 -6.81 -17.33 24.57
CA LYS A 445 -7.36 -18.66 24.85
C LYS A 445 -6.97 -19.61 23.73
N TYR A 446 -6.30 -20.70 24.10
CA TYR A 446 -5.98 -21.78 23.18
C TYR A 446 -7.22 -22.62 22.91
N PRO A 447 -7.72 -22.70 21.66
CA PRO A 447 -8.73 -23.66 21.29
C PRO A 447 -8.22 -25.08 21.57
N LYS A 448 -9.11 -26.00 21.91
CA LYS A 448 -8.74 -27.40 22.12
C LYS A 448 -9.35 -28.28 21.03
N ASP A 449 -8.61 -29.26 20.58
CA ASP A 449 -9.17 -30.31 19.73
C ASP A 449 -9.98 -31.32 20.55
N ARG A 450 -10.53 -32.34 19.87
CA ARG A 450 -11.31 -33.40 20.50
C ARG A 450 -10.53 -34.27 21.51
N ASN A 451 -9.20 -34.26 21.44
CA ASN A 451 -8.31 -34.99 22.35
C ASN A 451 -7.82 -34.09 23.51
N GLY A 452 -8.25 -32.82 23.54
CA GLY A 452 -7.85 -31.84 24.56
C GLY A 452 -6.53 -31.12 24.26
N ALA A 453 -5.89 -31.38 23.11
CA ALA A 453 -4.64 -30.74 22.71
C ALA A 453 -4.89 -29.28 22.30
N LYS A 454 -3.94 -28.39 22.61
CA LYS A 454 -4.06 -26.95 22.36
C LYS A 454 -3.71 -26.62 20.91
N LEU A 455 -4.60 -25.90 20.23
CA LEU A 455 -4.45 -25.46 18.85
C LEU A 455 -4.02 -23.99 18.78
N VAL A 456 -3.63 -23.55 17.58
CA VAL A 456 -3.21 -22.17 17.33
C VAL A 456 -4.40 -21.21 17.51
N PRO A 457 -4.29 -20.18 18.37
CA PRO A 457 -5.28 -19.11 18.46
C PRO A 457 -5.33 -18.27 17.17
N GLU A 458 -6.52 -17.82 16.78
CA GLU A 458 -6.73 -17.07 15.52
C GLU A 458 -5.83 -15.81 15.40
N LYS A 459 -5.63 -15.09 16.51
CA LYS A 459 -4.74 -13.92 16.55
C LYS A 459 -3.31 -14.28 16.17
N LEU A 460 -2.80 -15.38 16.72
CA LEU A 460 -1.45 -15.85 16.47
C LEU A 460 -1.31 -16.42 15.06
N GLN A 461 -2.35 -17.09 14.54
CA GLN A 461 -2.41 -17.51 13.14
C GLN A 461 -2.29 -16.33 12.17
N ARG A 462 -2.97 -15.19 12.43
CA ARG A 462 -2.85 -13.99 11.58
C ARG A 462 -1.43 -13.39 11.58
N HIS A 463 -0.74 -13.42 12.72
CA HIS A 463 0.65 -12.98 12.81
C HIS A 463 1.57 -13.90 12.00
N LEU A 464 1.36 -15.22 12.07
CA LEU A 464 2.06 -16.19 11.24
C LEU A 464 1.79 -15.95 9.74
N ASP A 465 0.53 -15.76 9.34
CA ASP A 465 0.17 -15.56 7.94
C ASP A 465 0.83 -14.30 7.35
N SER A 466 0.88 -13.21 8.13
CA SER A 466 1.58 -11.98 7.77
C SER A 466 3.09 -12.21 7.61
N THR A 467 3.68 -12.97 8.53
CA THR A 467 5.10 -13.33 8.52
C THR A 467 5.45 -14.17 7.29
N LEU A 468 4.65 -15.20 7.00
CA LEU A 468 4.82 -16.07 5.83
C LEU A 468 4.62 -15.30 4.52
N SER A 469 3.71 -14.31 4.50
CA SER A 469 3.50 -13.45 3.31
C SER A 469 4.75 -12.65 2.97
N VAL A 470 5.36 -11.99 3.96
CA VAL A 470 6.64 -11.28 3.80
C VAL A 470 7.75 -12.22 3.40
N GLY A 471 7.88 -13.34 4.12
CA GLY A 471 8.85 -14.38 3.84
C GLY A 471 8.82 -14.88 2.39
N ARG A 472 7.61 -15.17 1.90
CA ARG A 472 7.36 -15.59 0.51
C ARG A 472 7.77 -14.52 -0.49
N ALA A 473 7.42 -13.27 -0.26
CA ALA A 473 7.73 -12.16 -1.16
C ALA A 473 9.23 -11.88 -1.24
N VAL A 474 9.91 -11.77 -0.09
CA VAL A 474 11.36 -11.54 0.00
C VAL A 474 12.13 -12.70 -0.61
N ARG A 475 11.72 -13.95 -0.32
CA ARG A 475 12.31 -15.14 -0.92
C ARG A 475 12.14 -15.17 -2.44
N ALA A 476 10.97 -14.78 -2.97
CA ALA A 476 10.74 -14.76 -4.41
C ALA A 476 11.68 -13.80 -5.15
N ASP A 477 11.95 -12.63 -4.56
CA ASP A 477 12.92 -11.67 -5.10
C ASP A 477 14.36 -12.23 -5.03
N ALA A 478 14.75 -12.83 -3.91
CA ALA A 478 16.06 -13.49 -3.77
C ALA A 478 16.24 -14.62 -4.80
N MET A 479 15.24 -15.49 -4.97
CA MET A 479 15.29 -16.58 -5.95
C MET A 479 15.34 -16.08 -7.39
N THR A 480 14.64 -14.97 -7.69
CA THR A 480 14.74 -14.29 -8.98
C THR A 480 16.15 -13.78 -9.25
N ARG A 481 16.84 -13.29 -8.21
CA ARG A 481 18.23 -12.85 -8.29
C ARG A 481 19.22 -14.00 -8.43
N ILE A 482 19.01 -15.11 -7.71
CA ILE A 482 19.79 -16.35 -7.80
C ILE A 482 19.70 -16.95 -9.20
N ALA A 483 18.49 -17.06 -9.76
CA ALA A 483 18.27 -17.60 -11.10
C ALA A 483 19.03 -16.82 -12.20
N LYS A 484 19.34 -15.55 -11.96
CA LYS A 484 20.10 -14.67 -12.87
C LYS A 484 21.58 -14.54 -12.48
N ASP A 485 22.01 -15.13 -11.37
CA ASP A 485 23.39 -14.98 -10.87
C ASP A 485 24.39 -15.74 -11.76
N LYS A 486 25.38 -15.02 -12.27
CA LYS A 486 26.35 -15.57 -13.24
C LYS A 486 27.22 -16.66 -12.61
N GLN A 487 27.57 -16.53 -11.33
CA GLN A 487 28.42 -17.50 -10.65
C GLN A 487 27.65 -18.80 -10.44
N VAL A 488 26.41 -18.72 -9.94
CA VAL A 488 25.53 -19.89 -9.78
C VAL A 488 25.31 -20.58 -11.12
N ARG A 489 24.94 -19.84 -12.18
CA ARG A 489 24.71 -20.42 -13.51
C ARG A 489 25.95 -21.09 -14.10
N ARG A 490 27.14 -20.50 -13.91
CA ARG A 490 28.40 -21.09 -14.36
C ARG A 490 28.71 -22.38 -13.60
N LEU A 491 28.58 -22.37 -12.27
CA LEU A 491 28.84 -23.53 -11.42
C LEU A 491 27.88 -24.68 -11.72
N LEU A 492 26.59 -24.40 -11.92
CA LEU A 492 25.60 -25.42 -12.31
C LEU A 492 25.84 -25.97 -13.72
N ALA A 493 26.32 -25.15 -14.65
CA ALA A 493 26.72 -25.63 -15.97
C ALA A 493 27.95 -26.55 -15.89
N GLU A 494 28.95 -26.17 -15.08
CA GLU A 494 30.13 -26.99 -14.79
C GLU A 494 29.74 -28.31 -14.11
N GLU A 495 28.81 -28.30 -13.15
CA GLU A 495 28.29 -29.52 -12.52
C GLU A 495 27.65 -30.45 -13.56
N LYS A 496 26.82 -29.89 -14.44
CA LYS A 496 26.11 -30.65 -15.47
C LYS A 496 27.08 -31.31 -16.45
N GLU A 497 28.12 -30.59 -16.89
CA GLU A 497 29.17 -31.13 -17.76
C GLU A 497 30.01 -32.20 -17.06
N LEU A 498 30.33 -31.98 -15.79
CA LEU A 498 31.05 -32.95 -14.96
C LEU A 498 30.25 -34.24 -14.79
N ILE A 499 28.93 -34.16 -14.58
CA ILE A 499 28.06 -35.34 -14.52
C ILE A 499 28.01 -36.04 -15.88
N ALA A 500 27.86 -35.29 -16.97
CA ALA A 500 27.78 -35.84 -18.33
C ALA A 500 29.06 -36.57 -18.76
N SER A 501 30.21 -36.16 -18.24
CA SER A 501 31.52 -36.80 -18.49
C SER A 501 31.85 -37.96 -17.55
N GLY A 502 30.89 -38.42 -16.74
CA GLY A 502 31.07 -39.54 -15.80
C GLY A 502 31.63 -39.15 -14.43
N GLY A 503 31.84 -37.85 -14.18
CA GLY A 503 32.34 -37.28 -12.93
C GLY A 503 31.30 -37.10 -11.82
N ALA A 504 30.20 -37.87 -11.83
CA ALA A 504 29.10 -37.71 -10.86
C ALA A 504 29.52 -37.85 -9.39
N PHE A 505 30.66 -38.51 -9.12
CA PHE A 505 31.24 -38.71 -7.78
C PHE A 505 32.59 -37.99 -7.59
N ALA A 506 32.99 -37.14 -8.54
CA ALA A 506 34.27 -36.44 -8.46
C ALA A 506 34.29 -35.46 -7.28
N PRO A 507 35.41 -35.31 -6.54
CA PRO A 507 35.54 -34.32 -5.46
C PRO A 507 35.17 -32.90 -5.88
N ARG A 508 35.48 -32.55 -7.14
CA ARG A 508 35.13 -31.27 -7.74
C ARG A 508 33.63 -30.97 -7.72
N ARG A 509 32.77 -31.98 -7.89
CA ARG A 509 31.31 -31.81 -7.81
C ARG A 509 30.89 -31.30 -6.42
N ASN A 510 31.51 -31.83 -5.37
CA ASN A 510 31.19 -31.45 -4.00
C ASN A 510 31.59 -29.99 -3.73
N GLU A 511 32.74 -29.59 -4.26
CA GLU A 511 33.22 -28.21 -4.21
C GLU A 511 32.26 -27.26 -4.96
N ILE A 512 31.83 -27.64 -6.17
CA ILE A 512 30.85 -26.86 -6.94
C ILE A 512 29.56 -26.66 -6.15
N LEU A 513 28.98 -27.72 -5.58
CA LEU A 513 27.75 -27.64 -4.80
C LEU A 513 27.90 -26.74 -3.56
N LYS A 514 29.06 -26.82 -2.87
CA LYS A 514 29.38 -25.93 -1.75
C LYS A 514 29.46 -24.46 -2.19
N LEU A 515 30.10 -24.19 -3.33
CA LEU A 515 30.21 -22.84 -3.89
C LEU A 515 28.85 -22.28 -4.34
N VAL A 516 27.97 -23.12 -4.87
CA VAL A 516 26.58 -22.72 -5.19
C VAL A 516 25.83 -22.37 -3.92
N ALA A 517 25.83 -23.26 -2.92
CA ALA A 517 25.13 -23.01 -1.65
C ALA A 517 25.61 -21.74 -0.94
N LYS A 518 26.93 -21.50 -0.91
CA LYS A 518 27.51 -20.26 -0.39
C LYS A 518 27.02 -19.02 -1.12
N ARG A 519 26.99 -19.05 -2.46
CA ARG A 519 26.56 -17.89 -3.23
C ARG A 519 25.05 -17.64 -3.10
N GLU A 520 24.25 -18.69 -2.99
CA GLU A 520 22.81 -18.55 -2.74
C GLU A 520 22.55 -17.95 -1.35
N GLN A 521 23.25 -18.44 -0.32
CA GLN A 521 23.22 -17.87 1.03
C GLN A 521 23.57 -16.37 1.01
N GLU A 522 24.64 -16.00 0.33
CA GLU A 522 25.05 -14.60 0.18
C GLU A 522 23.95 -13.74 -0.44
N VAL A 523 23.28 -14.22 -1.50
CA VAL A 523 22.19 -13.47 -2.14
C VAL A 523 20.97 -13.32 -1.22
N VAL A 524 20.63 -14.35 -0.45
CA VAL A 524 19.56 -14.24 0.57
C VAL A 524 19.93 -13.19 1.62
N LEU A 525 21.17 -13.19 2.11
CA LEU A 525 21.66 -12.19 3.06
C LEU A 525 21.74 -10.78 2.45
N GLU A 526 22.18 -10.64 1.19
CA GLU A 526 22.14 -9.37 0.45
C GLU A 526 20.69 -8.83 0.37
N THR A 527 19.72 -9.70 0.14
CA THR A 527 18.30 -9.34 0.08
C THR A 527 17.78 -8.85 1.43
N LEU A 528 18.07 -9.59 2.51
CA LEU A 528 17.70 -9.18 3.88
C LEU A 528 18.40 -7.89 4.31
N ARG A 529 19.63 -7.64 3.84
CA ARG A 529 20.37 -6.40 4.10
C ARG A 529 19.74 -5.15 3.50
N GLU A 530 18.88 -5.28 2.49
CA GLU A 530 18.07 -4.16 2.01
C GLU A 530 16.94 -3.78 2.97
N ILE A 531 16.55 -4.69 3.87
CA ILE A 531 15.49 -4.50 4.86
C ILE A 531 16.06 -3.93 6.16
N ARG A 532 17.15 -4.52 6.66
CA ARG A 532 17.80 -4.14 7.92
C ARG A 532 19.26 -4.59 7.93
N GLN A 533 20.04 -4.08 8.88
CA GLN A 533 21.43 -4.53 9.04
C GLN A 533 21.47 -6.01 9.48
N ILE A 534 22.20 -6.84 8.73
CA ILE A 534 22.47 -8.25 9.06
C ILE A 534 23.95 -8.41 9.39
N GLY A 535 24.24 -9.02 10.53
CA GLY A 535 25.59 -9.19 11.07
C GLY A 535 26.26 -7.88 11.48
N GLY A 536 27.58 -7.92 11.69
CA GLY A 536 28.39 -6.75 12.06
C GLY A 536 28.26 -6.32 13.52
N VAL A 537 27.52 -7.07 14.34
CA VAL A 537 27.48 -6.92 15.79
C VAL A 537 28.06 -8.18 16.41
N LYS A 538 28.97 -8.01 17.36
CA LYS A 538 29.58 -9.09 18.13
C LYS A 538 29.01 -9.06 19.53
N GLN A 539 28.35 -10.14 19.93
CA GLN A 539 27.82 -10.25 21.27
C GLN A 539 28.97 -10.41 22.28
N PRO A 540 28.81 -9.90 23.52
CA PRO A 540 29.72 -10.22 24.62
C PRO A 540 29.74 -11.73 24.81
N ALA A 541 30.86 -12.36 24.46
CA ALA A 541 31.03 -13.80 24.59
C ALA A 541 32.45 -14.13 25.05
N VAL A 542 32.56 -15.11 25.94
CA VAL A 542 33.84 -15.57 26.49
C VAL A 542 33.95 -17.08 26.37
N ILE A 543 35.19 -17.57 26.30
CA ILE A 543 35.46 -19.01 26.38
C ILE A 543 35.25 -19.42 27.83
N ALA A 544 34.36 -20.37 28.06
CA ALA A 544 34.07 -20.89 29.38
C ALA A 544 35.23 -21.79 29.85
N ASP A 545 35.66 -21.60 31.09
CA ASP A 545 36.60 -22.47 31.82
C ASP A 545 35.87 -23.56 32.62
N PHE A 546 34.54 -23.55 32.62
CA PHE A 546 33.67 -24.54 33.25
C PHE A 546 32.78 -25.24 32.21
N GLY A 547 32.27 -26.41 32.59
CA GLY A 547 31.32 -27.18 31.80
C GLY A 547 29.89 -27.08 32.34
N VAL A 548 28.90 -27.18 31.45
CA VAL A 548 27.48 -27.35 31.80
C VAL A 548 27.02 -28.68 31.22
N SER A 549 26.31 -29.51 31.99
CA SER A 549 25.86 -30.84 31.53
C SER A 549 27.03 -31.69 31.01
N SER A 550 26.96 -32.21 29.78
CA SER A 550 28.02 -32.98 29.11
C SER A 550 29.15 -32.11 28.53
N ALA A 551 29.07 -30.78 28.62
CA ALA A 551 30.08 -29.90 28.05
C ALA A 551 31.33 -29.77 28.94
N THR A 552 32.46 -29.53 28.28
CA THR A 552 33.77 -29.22 28.85
C THR A 552 34.15 -27.78 28.51
N ALA A 553 35.32 -27.34 29.00
CA ALA A 553 35.86 -26.02 28.71
C ALA A 553 35.94 -25.75 27.20
N GLY A 554 35.56 -24.53 26.81
CA GLY A 554 35.54 -24.13 25.42
C GLY A 554 36.92 -23.90 24.82
N ASN A 555 36.95 -23.55 23.55
CA ASN A 555 38.19 -23.22 22.85
C ASN A 555 37.99 -22.03 21.90
N ALA A 556 39.10 -21.54 21.35
CA ALA A 556 39.10 -20.41 20.42
C ALA A 556 38.31 -20.69 19.14
N GLU A 557 38.23 -21.94 18.69
CA GLU A 557 37.48 -22.32 17.48
C GLU A 557 35.97 -22.20 17.69
N GLY A 558 35.45 -22.62 18.85
CA GLY A 558 34.05 -22.43 19.22
C GLY A 558 33.66 -20.95 19.23
N LEU A 559 34.54 -20.09 19.78
CA LEU A 559 34.33 -18.64 19.74
C LEU A 559 34.40 -18.10 18.30
N ALA A 560 35.30 -18.58 17.46
CA ALA A 560 35.39 -18.19 16.06
C ALA A 560 34.15 -18.61 15.27
N SER A 561 33.64 -19.82 15.52
CA SER A 561 32.39 -20.34 14.94
C SER A 561 31.20 -19.46 15.32
N LEU A 562 31.10 -19.03 16.60
CA LEU A 562 30.09 -18.05 17.01
C LEU A 562 30.18 -16.78 16.16
N ARG A 563 31.39 -16.24 15.93
CA ARG A 563 31.54 -15.00 15.12
C ARG A 563 31.10 -15.18 13.67
N ARG A 564 31.25 -16.39 13.12
CA ARG A 564 30.70 -16.73 11.79
C ARG A 564 29.17 -16.83 11.84
N ALA A 565 28.61 -17.47 12.86
CA ALA A 565 27.17 -17.56 13.05
C ALA A 565 26.51 -16.17 13.23
N GLU A 566 27.10 -15.26 13.99
CA GLU A 566 26.61 -13.88 14.16
C GLU A 566 26.45 -13.13 12.82
N SER A 567 27.18 -13.51 11.77
CA SER A 567 27.12 -12.84 10.47
C SER A 567 25.79 -12.99 9.73
N ILE A 568 24.97 -13.98 10.10
CA ILE A 568 23.68 -14.24 9.44
C ILE A 568 22.48 -13.66 10.19
N PHE A 569 22.62 -13.25 11.45
CA PHE A 569 21.50 -12.75 12.25
C PHE A 569 21.30 -11.24 12.12
N PRO A 570 20.07 -10.72 12.33
CA PRO A 570 19.84 -9.28 12.42
C PRO A 570 20.72 -8.61 13.48
N ALA A 571 21.35 -7.48 13.11
CA ALA A 571 22.29 -6.78 13.98
C ALA A 571 21.64 -6.33 15.30
N ASP A 572 20.37 -5.94 15.24
CA ASP A 572 19.62 -5.51 16.40
C ASP A 572 19.15 -6.66 17.28
N TRP A 573 18.90 -7.87 16.73
CA TRP A 573 18.73 -9.07 17.57
C TRP A 573 19.99 -9.36 18.39
N LEU A 574 21.15 -9.28 17.74
CA LEU A 574 22.44 -9.48 18.41
C LEU A 574 22.66 -8.44 19.51
N ARG A 575 22.25 -7.18 19.30
CA ARG A 575 22.27 -6.12 20.33
C ARG A 575 21.31 -6.44 21.49
N THR A 576 20.07 -6.83 21.19
CA THR A 576 19.08 -7.22 22.22
C THR A 576 19.62 -8.36 23.08
N ALA A 577 20.17 -9.39 22.45
CA ALA A 577 20.75 -10.53 23.14
C ALA A 577 22.11 -10.22 23.83
N SER A 578 22.74 -9.06 23.55
CA SER A 578 23.97 -8.60 24.22
C SER A 578 23.75 -8.07 25.63
N ALA A 579 22.50 -7.96 26.10
CA ALA A 579 22.20 -7.66 27.49
C ALA A 579 22.73 -8.73 28.47
N GLY A 580 23.06 -9.94 27.99
CA GLY A 580 23.71 -11.01 28.75
C GLY A 580 25.05 -11.42 28.14
N ARG A 581 25.99 -11.88 28.98
CA ARG A 581 27.24 -12.52 28.56
C ARG A 581 26.96 -13.94 28.09
N LEU A 582 27.48 -14.31 26.92
CA LEU A 582 27.44 -15.68 26.40
C LEU A 582 28.70 -16.44 26.80
N ASP A 583 28.53 -17.61 27.42
CA ASP A 583 29.64 -18.51 27.71
C ASP A 583 29.73 -19.59 26.63
N ILE A 584 30.94 -19.84 26.10
CA ILE A 584 31.18 -20.81 25.02
C ILE A 584 32.00 -21.99 25.54
N GLY A 585 31.40 -23.18 25.50
CA GLY A 585 32.00 -24.46 25.86
C GLY A 585 32.24 -25.40 24.69
N LYS A 586 32.53 -26.67 24.98
CA LYS A 586 32.72 -27.73 23.98
C LYS A 586 32.06 -29.05 24.40
N ALA A 587 31.31 -29.71 23.53
CA ALA A 587 30.68 -31.02 23.79
C ALA A 587 30.62 -31.89 22.52
N ASP A 588 30.49 -33.20 22.66
CA ASP A 588 30.36 -34.15 21.52
C ASP A 588 29.08 -33.93 20.71
N ARG A 589 28.03 -33.38 21.33
CA ARG A 589 26.84 -32.87 20.67
C ARG A 589 26.63 -31.45 21.15
N ALA A 590 26.63 -30.50 20.22
CA ALA A 590 26.35 -29.11 20.55
C ALA A 590 24.95 -28.93 21.13
N PHE A 591 24.83 -27.94 22.02
CA PHE A 591 23.56 -27.55 22.62
C PHE A 591 23.64 -26.13 23.19
N TYR A 592 22.49 -25.47 23.28
CA TYR A 592 22.29 -24.23 24.03
C TYR A 592 21.62 -24.48 25.39
N SER A 593 22.10 -23.79 26.43
CA SER A 593 21.47 -23.75 27.76
C SER A 593 21.01 -22.34 28.09
N ALA A 594 19.69 -22.11 28.05
CA ALA A 594 19.11 -20.82 28.37
C ALA A 594 19.38 -20.36 29.82
N ASN A 595 19.42 -21.31 30.77
CA ASN A 595 19.62 -21.00 32.19
C ASN A 595 21.01 -20.42 32.49
N HIS A 596 22.01 -20.81 31.72
CA HIS A 596 23.40 -20.38 31.89
C HIS A 596 23.84 -19.38 30.82
N ASP A 597 22.97 -19.08 29.85
CA ASP A 597 23.30 -18.35 28.63
C ASP A 597 24.61 -18.88 28.00
N TYR A 598 24.61 -20.19 27.72
CA TYR A 598 25.79 -20.99 27.38
C TYR A 598 25.57 -21.79 26.10
N ILE A 599 26.53 -21.76 25.16
CA ILE A 599 26.54 -22.64 23.99
C ILE A 599 27.72 -23.62 24.10
N ALA A 600 27.45 -24.91 24.08
CA ALA A 600 28.46 -25.93 23.87
C ALA A 600 28.70 -26.10 22.36
N ALA A 601 29.86 -25.69 21.86
CA ALA A 601 30.25 -25.92 20.47
C ALA A 601 30.55 -27.40 20.23
N ASP A 602 30.28 -27.89 19.02
CA ASP A 602 30.55 -29.27 18.66
C ASP A 602 32.05 -29.56 18.73
N ALA A 603 32.39 -30.68 19.36
CA ALA A 603 33.75 -31.11 19.58
C ALA A 603 34.41 -31.66 18.32
N THR A 604 33.61 -32.18 17.38
CA THR A 604 34.07 -32.94 16.23
C THR A 604 33.27 -32.61 14.98
N ASP A 605 33.94 -32.49 13.84
CA ASP A 605 33.24 -32.41 12.55
C ASP A 605 32.85 -33.82 12.07
N VAL A 606 31.62 -34.22 12.37
CA VAL A 606 31.06 -35.52 11.96
C VAL A 606 30.66 -35.57 10.47
N LYS A 607 30.67 -34.43 9.77
CA LYS A 607 30.38 -34.32 8.33
C LYS A 607 31.48 -33.51 7.62
N PRO A 608 32.73 -34.02 7.56
CA PRO A 608 33.87 -33.29 7.00
C PRO A 608 33.73 -32.96 5.50
N ASN A 609 32.82 -33.63 4.80
CA ASN A 609 32.48 -33.37 3.39
C ASN A 609 31.26 -32.45 3.23
N TYR A 610 31.00 -31.56 4.21
CA TYR A 610 29.88 -30.62 4.22
C TYR A 610 29.84 -29.75 2.96
N ARG A 611 28.67 -29.68 2.32
CA ARG A 611 28.45 -29.01 1.01
C ARG A 611 27.45 -27.87 1.06
N GLY A 612 27.09 -27.43 2.26
CA GLY A 612 26.14 -26.34 2.43
C GLY A 612 26.79 -24.96 2.41
N GLY A 613 25.97 -23.94 2.68
CA GLY A 613 26.41 -22.54 2.68
C GLY A 613 27.36 -22.17 3.82
N PHE A 614 27.35 -22.91 4.93
CA PHE A 614 28.27 -22.68 6.04
C PHE A 614 29.72 -23.14 5.71
N ASP A 615 30.69 -22.66 6.49
CA ASP A 615 32.10 -23.02 6.30
C ASP A 615 32.36 -24.50 6.60
N SER A 616 31.69 -25.03 7.63
CA SER A 616 31.75 -26.42 8.08
C SER A 616 30.40 -26.87 8.64
N TYR A 617 30.24 -28.17 8.93
CA TYR A 617 29.05 -28.65 9.63
C TYR A 617 28.97 -28.13 11.08
N PRO A 618 30.07 -28.08 11.87
CA PRO A 618 30.07 -27.40 13.17
C PRO A 618 29.60 -25.94 13.12
N ASP A 619 29.90 -25.20 12.06
CA ASP A 619 29.41 -23.82 11.90
C ASP A 619 27.91 -23.72 11.65
N GLU A 620 27.35 -24.66 10.90
CA GLU A 620 25.91 -24.78 10.74
C GLU A 620 25.23 -25.07 12.08
N ILE A 621 25.79 -25.99 12.86
CA ILE A 621 25.26 -26.33 14.18
C ILE A 621 25.44 -25.16 15.16
N MET A 622 26.54 -24.42 15.10
CA MET A 622 26.68 -23.19 15.89
C MET A 622 25.61 -22.15 15.55
N ALA A 623 25.26 -21.98 14.27
CA ALA A 623 24.16 -21.10 13.86
C ALA A 623 22.80 -21.61 14.37
N HIS A 624 22.60 -22.93 14.38
CA HIS A 624 21.43 -23.59 14.97
C HIS A 624 21.33 -23.27 16.48
N GLU A 625 22.38 -23.50 17.26
CA GLU A 625 22.39 -23.23 18.71
C GLU A 625 22.23 -21.74 19.02
N LEU A 626 22.85 -20.86 18.22
CA LEU A 626 22.65 -19.42 18.35
C LEU A 626 21.18 -19.04 18.05
N GLY A 627 20.50 -19.77 17.17
CA GLY A 627 19.07 -19.65 16.93
C GLY A 627 18.24 -19.92 18.18
N HIS A 628 18.54 -20.97 18.95
CA HIS A 628 17.90 -21.22 20.26
C HIS A 628 18.14 -20.09 21.26
N ARG A 629 19.33 -19.49 21.23
CA ARG A 629 19.57 -18.28 22.01
C ARG A 629 18.64 -17.16 21.58
N MET A 630 18.44 -16.92 20.29
CA MET A 630 17.55 -15.86 19.80
C MET A 630 16.09 -16.09 20.23
N GLU A 631 15.58 -17.32 20.23
CA GLU A 631 14.23 -17.62 20.76
C GLU A 631 14.03 -17.13 22.20
N SER A 632 15.08 -17.24 23.02
CA SER A 632 15.04 -16.80 24.42
C SER A 632 15.12 -15.29 24.60
N LYS A 633 15.52 -14.54 23.57
CA LYS A 633 15.81 -13.10 23.65
C LYS A 633 14.89 -12.24 22.79
N ILE A 634 14.32 -12.78 21.72
CA ILE A 634 13.52 -12.03 20.73
C ILE A 634 12.04 -12.32 20.95
N ASP A 635 11.30 -11.27 21.30
CA ASP A 635 9.86 -11.36 21.52
C ASP A 635 9.15 -11.77 20.22
N GLY A 636 8.18 -12.68 20.34
CA GLY A 636 7.39 -13.16 19.22
C GLY A 636 7.95 -14.38 18.48
N LEU A 637 9.25 -14.66 18.58
CA LEU A 637 9.86 -15.76 17.81
C LEU A 637 9.28 -17.13 18.22
N THR A 638 9.29 -17.44 19.52
CA THR A 638 8.70 -18.68 20.06
C THR A 638 7.20 -18.80 19.77
N GLN A 639 6.47 -17.68 19.78
CA GLN A 639 5.03 -17.67 19.48
C GLN A 639 4.77 -18.00 18.01
N LEU A 640 5.53 -17.40 17.09
CA LEU A 640 5.41 -17.66 15.66
C LEU A 640 5.83 -19.09 15.30
N GLU A 641 6.83 -19.65 15.97
CA GLU A 641 7.21 -21.06 15.80
C GLU A 641 6.14 -22.02 16.27
N PHE A 642 5.57 -21.77 17.47
CA PHE A 642 4.44 -22.55 17.96
C PHE A 642 3.29 -22.54 16.94
N ALA A 643 2.98 -21.37 16.39
CA ALA A 643 1.94 -21.21 15.39
C ALA A 643 2.23 -22.03 14.12
N LEU A 644 3.46 -21.95 13.61
CA LEU A 644 3.86 -22.69 12.41
C LEU A 644 3.81 -24.19 12.65
N LEU A 645 4.42 -24.66 13.74
CA LEU A 645 4.45 -26.07 14.06
C LEU A 645 3.04 -26.64 14.20
N ARG A 646 2.20 -26.00 15.01
CA ARG A 646 0.84 -26.51 15.29
C ARG A 646 -0.08 -26.40 14.09
N SER A 647 0.01 -25.33 13.29
CA SER A 647 -0.79 -25.20 12.07
C SER A 647 -0.47 -26.29 11.05
N ARG A 648 0.79 -26.72 10.96
CA ARG A 648 1.23 -27.80 10.06
C ARG A 648 0.89 -29.19 10.57
N SER A 649 0.87 -29.37 11.89
CA SER A 649 0.58 -30.66 12.53
C SER A 649 -0.89 -30.84 12.92
N THR A 650 -1.78 -29.96 12.44
CA THR A 650 -3.23 -30.06 12.67
C THR A 650 -3.95 -30.50 11.39
N LYS A 651 -4.62 -31.64 11.45
CA LYS A 651 -5.40 -32.19 10.33
C LYS A 651 -6.87 -32.30 10.69
N SER A 652 -7.73 -31.68 9.89
CA SER A 652 -9.18 -31.66 10.13
C SER A 652 -9.54 -31.18 11.55
N GLY A 653 -8.79 -30.20 12.09
CA GLY A 653 -8.99 -29.64 13.42
C GLY A 653 -8.52 -30.53 14.58
N VAL A 654 -7.74 -31.58 14.30
CA VAL A 654 -7.16 -32.48 15.30
C VAL A 654 -5.64 -32.43 15.21
N LEU A 655 -4.98 -32.23 16.34
CA LEU A 655 -3.52 -32.23 16.41
C LEU A 655 -3.01 -33.67 16.33
N GLU A 656 -1.98 -33.89 15.51
CA GLU A 656 -1.34 -35.19 15.42
C GLU A 656 -0.67 -35.59 16.74
N PRO A 657 -0.60 -36.90 17.05
CA PRO A 657 0.11 -37.37 18.23
C PRO A 657 1.62 -37.17 18.08
N LEU A 658 2.28 -36.87 19.21
CA LEU A 658 3.74 -36.86 19.28
C LEU A 658 4.31 -38.27 19.04
N SER A 659 5.42 -38.34 18.32
CA SER A 659 6.14 -39.58 18.05
C SER A 659 7.64 -39.42 18.29
N ARG A 660 8.36 -40.50 18.59
CA ARG A 660 9.82 -40.45 18.80
C ARG A 660 10.54 -39.94 17.55
N VAL A 661 11.40 -38.95 17.72
CA VAL A 661 12.26 -38.40 16.66
C VAL A 661 13.33 -39.41 16.27
N TYR A 662 13.92 -40.10 17.26
CA TYR A 662 14.90 -41.16 17.08
C TYR A 662 14.33 -42.52 17.53
N PRO A 663 13.45 -43.16 16.74
CA PRO A 663 12.74 -44.37 17.17
C PRO A 663 13.65 -45.57 17.44
N LYS A 664 14.89 -45.54 16.94
CA LYS A 664 15.88 -46.62 17.09
C LYS A 664 16.90 -46.37 18.20
N ASP A 665 16.87 -45.21 18.84
CA ASP A 665 17.80 -44.84 19.90
C ASP A 665 17.06 -44.80 21.25
N ALA A 666 17.45 -45.69 22.16
CA ALA A 666 16.80 -45.81 23.46
C ALA A 666 17.19 -44.67 24.41
N GLU A 667 18.37 -44.06 24.24
CA GLU A 667 18.88 -42.98 25.08
C GLU A 667 18.21 -41.64 24.74
N LEU A 668 17.58 -41.54 23.57
CA LEU A 668 16.86 -40.36 23.08
C LEU A 668 15.33 -40.59 23.02
N ALA A 669 14.81 -41.48 23.86
CA ALA A 669 13.39 -41.85 23.86
C ALA A 669 12.43 -40.69 24.20
N ASP A 670 12.92 -39.68 24.93
CA ASP A 670 12.17 -38.49 25.33
C ASP A 670 12.12 -37.42 24.22
N GLU A 671 12.94 -37.57 23.16
CA GLU A 671 12.94 -36.67 22.01
C GLU A 671 11.74 -36.98 21.11
N VAL A 672 10.68 -36.17 21.22
CA VAL A 672 9.42 -36.36 20.50
C VAL A 672 9.06 -35.16 19.62
N GLY A 673 8.37 -35.43 18.50
CA GLY A 673 7.94 -34.41 17.56
C GLY A 673 6.74 -34.84 16.71
N TYR A 674 6.16 -33.86 16.01
CA TYR A 674 5.06 -34.08 15.06
C TYR A 674 5.60 -34.49 13.69
N GLU A 675 4.94 -35.45 13.04
CA GLU A 675 5.40 -35.98 11.75
C GLU A 675 4.84 -35.19 10.55
N ASP A 676 3.62 -34.63 10.62
CA ASP A 676 2.97 -34.09 9.41
C ASP A 676 3.79 -33.02 8.68
N GLN A 677 3.77 -33.13 7.36
CA GLN A 677 4.35 -32.21 6.37
C GLN A 677 5.87 -31.95 6.46
N TRP A 678 6.56 -32.33 7.52
CA TRP A 678 8.01 -32.30 7.58
C TRP A 678 8.61 -33.44 6.75
N LYS A 679 9.78 -33.17 6.18
CA LYS A 679 10.60 -34.19 5.50
C LYS A 679 11.47 -34.93 6.51
N ASP A 680 11.92 -34.23 7.54
CA ASP A 680 12.61 -34.80 8.70
C ASP A 680 11.80 -34.53 9.98
N ARG A 681 11.55 -35.57 10.78
CA ARG A 681 10.77 -35.50 12.02
C ARG A 681 11.41 -34.56 13.05
N TYR A 682 12.72 -34.36 12.99
CA TYR A 682 13.43 -33.44 13.89
C TYR A 682 12.87 -32.01 13.80
N ALA A 683 12.40 -31.58 12.62
CA ALA A 683 11.76 -30.27 12.44
C ALA A 683 10.47 -30.10 13.24
N GLY A 684 9.76 -31.21 13.50
CA GLY A 684 8.52 -31.23 14.26
C GLY A 684 8.70 -31.33 15.77
N LYS A 685 9.95 -31.37 16.26
CA LYS A 685 10.26 -31.50 17.68
C LYS A 685 9.80 -30.25 18.43
N SER A 686 9.15 -30.48 19.57
CA SER A 686 8.58 -29.44 20.42
C SER A 686 8.87 -29.71 21.88
N TYR A 687 9.16 -28.65 22.64
CA TYR A 687 9.33 -28.70 24.09
C TYR A 687 8.04 -28.31 24.84
N ALA A 688 6.92 -28.14 24.13
CA ALA A 688 5.63 -27.77 24.72
C ALA A 688 4.88 -29.00 25.23
N ASP A 689 4.38 -28.92 26.47
CA ASP A 689 3.48 -29.92 27.07
C ASP A 689 2.11 -29.30 27.36
N ASP A 690 1.11 -29.70 26.58
CA ASP A 690 -0.25 -29.16 26.67
C ASP A 690 -0.97 -29.54 27.96
N SER A 691 -0.52 -30.60 28.64
CA SER A 691 -1.16 -31.13 29.85
C SER A 691 -0.82 -30.32 31.10
N THR A 692 0.38 -29.75 31.15
CA THR A 692 0.90 -29.00 32.31
C THR A 692 1.03 -27.50 32.06
N MET A 693 1.18 -27.06 30.81
CA MET A 693 1.49 -25.66 30.50
C MET A 693 0.23 -24.88 30.16
N ALA A 694 -0.02 -23.73 30.82
CA ALA A 694 -1.12 -22.83 30.49
C ALA A 694 -0.94 -22.18 29.10
N ASP A 695 0.29 -21.79 28.77
CA ASP A 695 0.68 -21.11 27.54
C ASP A 695 1.83 -21.88 26.84
N PRO A 696 1.51 -22.84 25.95
CA PRO A 696 2.52 -23.67 25.29
C PRO A 696 3.40 -22.88 24.29
N ALA A 697 2.95 -21.72 23.82
CA ALA A 697 3.71 -20.87 22.88
C ALA A 697 4.90 -20.15 23.52
N ARG A 698 5.15 -20.34 24.82
CA ARG A 698 6.36 -19.87 25.52
C ARG A 698 7.52 -20.85 25.43
N ARG A 699 7.28 -22.05 24.89
CA ARG A 699 8.32 -23.05 24.72
C ARG A 699 8.87 -23.00 23.30
N PRO A 700 10.20 -23.11 23.14
CA PRO A 700 10.81 -23.18 21.83
C PRO A 700 10.38 -24.44 21.08
N ALA A 701 10.64 -24.45 19.79
CA ALA A 701 10.58 -25.62 18.92
C ALA A 701 11.94 -25.75 18.22
N GLU A 702 12.07 -26.68 17.28
CA GLU A 702 13.27 -26.75 16.42
C GLU A 702 13.09 -26.00 15.09
N VAL A 703 11.89 -25.46 14.85
CA VAL A 703 11.44 -25.00 13.53
C VAL A 703 12.31 -23.86 13.01
N PHE A 704 12.61 -22.85 13.81
CA PHE A 704 13.45 -21.74 13.39
C PHE A 704 14.88 -22.20 13.10
N GLN A 705 15.47 -23.05 13.96
CA GLN A 705 16.87 -23.46 13.87
C GLN A 705 17.10 -24.40 12.69
N VAL A 706 16.24 -25.40 12.49
CA VAL A 706 16.32 -26.23 11.28
C VAL A 706 16.00 -25.42 10.03
N GLY A 707 15.15 -24.39 10.17
CA GLY A 707 14.89 -23.45 9.10
C GLY A 707 16.10 -22.59 8.74
N LEU A 708 16.96 -22.21 9.70
CA LEU A 708 18.24 -21.54 9.43
C LEU A 708 19.14 -22.45 8.59
N GLN A 709 19.18 -23.74 8.92
CA GLN A 709 19.94 -24.74 8.15
C GLN A 709 19.40 -24.87 6.73
N ASP A 710 18.08 -24.89 6.55
CA ASP A 710 17.47 -24.96 5.21
C ASP A 710 17.60 -23.67 4.40
N THR A 711 17.54 -22.51 5.05
CA THR A 711 17.57 -21.20 4.40
C THR A 711 18.99 -20.80 4.01
N PHE A 712 19.96 -21.08 4.88
CA PHE A 712 21.33 -20.60 4.72
C PHE A 712 22.34 -21.72 4.48
N GLY A 713 21.97 -22.97 4.75
CA GLY A 713 22.84 -24.13 4.59
C GLY A 713 22.51 -25.03 3.40
N ARG A 714 21.35 -24.91 2.75
CA ARG A 714 20.93 -25.81 1.66
C ARG A 714 20.72 -25.08 0.34
N SER A 715 21.19 -25.69 -0.75
CA SER A 715 20.93 -25.26 -2.13
C SER A 715 19.80 -26.08 -2.74
N ASN A 716 18.58 -25.86 -2.25
CA ASN A 716 17.37 -26.48 -2.80
C ASN A 716 16.12 -25.64 -2.46
N THR A 717 15.07 -25.83 -3.25
CA THR A 717 13.84 -25.02 -3.14
C THR A 717 12.92 -25.43 -1.99
N THR A 718 13.13 -26.60 -1.37
CA THR A 718 12.27 -27.16 -0.32
C THR A 718 13.01 -27.54 0.96
N GLY A 719 14.34 -27.41 1.03
CA GLY A 719 15.10 -27.82 2.22
C GLY A 719 15.39 -29.32 2.37
N GLU A 720 16.10 -29.64 3.44
CA GLU A 720 16.29 -30.98 4.00
C GLU A 720 15.16 -31.34 4.96
N PHE A 721 14.63 -30.36 5.71
CA PHE A 721 13.70 -30.56 6.82
C PHE A 721 12.23 -30.36 6.42
N ASP A 722 11.96 -29.55 5.40
CA ASP A 722 10.61 -29.31 4.87
C ASP A 722 10.37 -30.06 3.52
N LYS A 723 9.12 -30.42 3.24
CA LYS A 723 8.67 -30.87 1.91
C LYS A 723 8.31 -29.69 1.00
N SER A 724 8.15 -28.49 1.58
CA SER A 724 7.77 -27.24 0.93
C SER A 724 8.82 -26.14 1.14
N SER A 725 8.61 -24.95 0.58
CA SER A 725 9.46 -23.78 0.87
C SER A 725 9.05 -23.01 2.14
N GLN A 726 7.98 -23.43 2.82
CA GLN A 726 7.36 -22.65 3.89
C GLN A 726 8.30 -22.42 5.07
N LEU A 727 9.16 -23.39 5.40
CA LEU A 727 10.16 -23.24 6.44
C LEU A 727 11.18 -22.13 6.12
N GLN A 728 11.66 -22.06 4.87
CA GLN A 728 12.54 -20.98 4.42
C GLN A 728 11.81 -19.64 4.41
N GLU A 729 10.55 -19.62 3.97
CA GLU A 729 9.70 -18.43 4.01
C GLU A 729 9.51 -17.93 5.45
N PHE A 730 9.29 -18.84 6.39
CA PHE A 730 9.17 -18.51 7.81
C PHE A 730 10.42 -17.82 8.34
N VAL A 731 11.60 -18.43 8.14
CA VAL A 731 12.88 -17.87 8.61
C VAL A 731 13.15 -16.48 8.01
N ILE A 732 12.97 -16.33 6.70
CA ILE A 732 13.13 -15.04 6.02
C ILE A 732 12.13 -14.00 6.56
N GLY A 733 10.88 -14.43 6.78
CA GLY A 733 9.81 -13.57 7.30
C GLY A 733 10.10 -13.08 8.71
N VAL A 734 10.48 -13.96 9.64
CA VAL A 734 10.78 -13.57 11.02
C VAL A 734 12.00 -12.65 11.07
N MET A 735 13.07 -12.95 10.33
CA MET A 735 14.28 -12.11 10.30
C MET A 735 14.03 -10.73 9.67
N ALA A 736 13.05 -10.62 8.76
CA ALA A 736 12.67 -9.36 8.15
C ALA A 736 11.78 -8.47 9.06
N LEU A 737 11.05 -9.08 10.01
CA LEU A 737 9.95 -8.43 10.73
C LEU A 737 10.19 -8.22 12.22
N LEU A 738 10.55 -9.27 12.95
CA LEU A 738 10.99 -9.18 14.36
C LEU A 738 12.43 -8.71 14.33
#